data_AF-A0A543J3U0-F1
#
_entry.id   AF-A0A543J3U0-F1
#
_cell.length_a   1.000
_cell.length_b   1.000
_cell.length_c   1.000
_cell.angle_alpha   90.00
_cell.angle_beta   90.00
_cell.angle_gamma   90.00
#
_symmetry.space_group_name_H-M   'P 1'
#
loop_
_entity.id
_entity.type
_entity.pdbx_description
1 polymer ?
#
loop_
_entity_poly.entity_id
_entity_poly.type
_entity_poly.pdbx_seq_one_letter_code
_entity_poly.pdbx_strand_id
1 'polypeptide(L)'
;MTSTDTPSSEWLVAIHTSEDGIEPIGVGVVIDTRRVLTCRHVVAQHPKTEPSLWVTFPLSGEDPIVRRKVVGIRVCEDMPPAIADVAVLQLIEDVPSSVRPAPIRLPEPNKMTDSCWRAYGFAHGDPFGHSAYGRISGQLSYGWIRLQTLSADRLAPGFSGSGVWCPDYRAVVGLVTQANDEGDGRAITLFQIDKWLPEENLTALTTSLTGRSGVTAPKPSAWRLSTDPEAGRHWLPRARGVTRDSERGYRFRGRVSALRKIRQWLDRENLDRRVLVVTGRPGAGKSAVLSRIVTTADAEIRAQLPPDDDAEMATIGSVACAVHARGKMAIDVASEIARAVSASPPERVDDLTNLLRQTLPICPGQNFNVVIDALDEVSNPAEARAIIHEIALPLVETCADLRIQIVIGTRRYDAQGNLLDELPRGYEIIDLDDPRYFDITDLVSYALASLRLVGDERVDNPYRDDTVALPLAEHIAKLSDRNFFIAGLIARTHGLHDQQAATPHEITSSYATDTLRTYIHQLPQVGEMPAEVALAALSFAEEPGFTAELWSIAINTLYEIDISPQKLSHFARSSGANFITEVNSEHSIATFHIAHQVLNECLREVRGRIAMPVEDESRLTKAFISLGESVGWANAPLYLLRCLPAHAQRAGMIDALLTNDNYLCHADLRQLRPFMDLARSPEAQAKARLLSQESGITDAPPSLRATMLASPREESLVDVDLPISNQTRSALRYWTERDSLYGHEDGVNAVCAFTLDNQTLLATTSDDETIRIWDPRTGHQHHTLKGHTDWVNAVCAFTLDNQTLLATTSDDETIRIWDPRTGHQHHTLKGHTDWVNAVCAFTLDNQTLLATTSDDETIRIWDPRTGHQHHTLKGHTDWVNAVCAFTLDNQTLLATTSDDETIRIWDPRTGHQHHTLKGHTGSVNAVCAFTLDNQTLLATTSDDETIRIWDPRTGHQHHTLKGHTGSVNAVCAFTLDNQTLLATTSDDETIRIWDPRTGHQHHTLKGHTGSVNAVCAFTLDNQTLLATTSDDKSIRIWSTEAAV
;
A
#
# COMPACT_ATOMS: atom_id res chain seq x y z
N MET A 1 7.55 31.28 15.92
CA MET A 1 8.08 30.05 16.55
C MET A 1 7.23 29.75 17.77
N THR A 2 6.24 28.89 17.61
CA THR A 2 5.38 28.37 18.70
C THR A 2 6.13 27.26 19.45
N SER A 3 5.84 27.15 20.74
CA SER A 3 6.65 26.54 21.80
C SER A 3 6.53 25.01 21.97
N THR A 4 6.38 24.21 20.91
CA THR A 4 6.06 22.77 21.08
C THR A 4 7.23 21.79 20.95
N ASP A 5 8.42 22.21 20.50
CA ASP A 5 9.62 21.35 20.49
C ASP A 5 10.76 22.03 21.28
N THR A 6 10.80 21.82 22.59
CA THR A 6 11.97 22.16 23.40
C THR A 6 12.84 20.90 23.50
N PRO A 7 14.00 20.83 22.82
CA PRO A 7 14.87 19.65 22.90
C PRO A 7 15.39 19.48 24.33
N SER A 8 15.53 18.23 24.79
CA SER A 8 16.15 17.94 26.08
C SER A 8 17.58 18.51 26.09
N SER A 9 17.85 19.39 27.05
CA SER A 9 19.14 20.07 27.22
C SER A 9 19.89 19.55 28.45
N GLU A 10 19.59 18.31 28.86
CA GLU A 10 20.16 17.62 30.03
C GLU A 10 21.68 17.45 29.94
N TRP A 11 22.23 17.43 28.72
CA TRP A 11 23.67 17.37 28.41
C TRP A 11 24.42 18.66 28.73
N LEU A 12 23.74 19.75 29.07
CA LEU A 12 24.36 21.02 29.41
C LEU A 12 24.82 21.01 30.87
N VAL A 13 26.04 21.49 31.09
CA VAL A 13 26.61 21.57 32.43
C VAL A 13 27.09 22.96 32.80
N ALA A 14 27.07 23.26 34.10
CA ALA A 14 27.66 24.47 34.65
C ALA A 14 28.97 24.12 35.37
N ILE A 15 30.01 24.91 35.13
CA ILE A 15 31.36 24.69 35.65
C ILE A 15 31.61 25.62 36.82
N HIS A 16 32.15 25.09 37.92
CA HIS A 16 32.37 25.79 39.20
C HIS A 16 33.82 25.65 39.68
N THR A 17 34.31 26.64 40.42
CA THR A 17 35.67 26.67 41.01
C THR A 17 35.78 25.96 42.37
N SER A 18 34.65 25.56 42.95
CA SER A 18 34.60 24.83 44.21
C SER A 18 33.37 23.93 44.29
N GLU A 19 33.40 22.96 45.19
CA GLU A 19 32.31 22.01 45.40
C GLU A 19 31.03 22.71 45.86
N ASP A 20 31.15 23.76 46.70
CA ASP A 20 30.02 24.52 47.22
C ASP A 20 29.74 25.84 46.46
N GLY A 21 30.45 26.09 45.36
CA GLY A 21 30.31 27.34 44.59
C GLY A 21 28.93 27.48 43.95
N ILE A 22 28.23 28.60 44.17
CA ILE A 22 26.88 28.85 43.63
C ILE A 22 26.95 29.45 42.22
N GLU A 23 27.97 30.25 41.94
CA GLU A 23 28.12 30.96 40.67
C GLU A 23 28.95 30.15 39.66
N PRO A 24 28.39 29.77 38.51
CA PRO A 24 29.14 29.10 37.47
C PRO A 24 30.07 30.06 36.74
N ILE A 25 31.30 29.62 36.47
CA ILE A 25 32.31 30.38 35.73
C ILE A 25 32.23 30.16 34.21
N GLY A 26 31.42 29.20 33.76
CA GLY A 26 31.18 28.91 32.36
C GLY A 26 30.28 27.69 32.17
N VAL A 27 30.05 27.36 30.90
CA VAL A 27 29.16 26.28 30.46
C VAL A 27 30.00 25.16 29.83
N GLY A 28 29.50 23.94 29.86
CA GLY A 28 30.05 22.84 29.07
C GLY A 28 28.96 21.97 28.44
N VAL A 29 29.40 21.10 27.54
CA VAL A 29 28.58 20.14 26.82
C VAL A 29 29.09 18.74 27.14
N VAL A 30 28.25 17.87 27.69
CA VAL A 30 28.57 16.44 27.87
C VAL A 30 28.66 15.79 26.49
N ILE A 31 29.83 15.25 26.16
CA ILE A 31 30.10 14.56 24.89
C ILE A 31 30.28 13.04 25.06
N ASP A 32 30.48 12.58 26.30
CA ASP A 32 30.59 11.18 26.69
C ASP A 32 30.28 11.05 28.19
N THR A 33 30.09 9.82 28.66
CA THR A 33 29.84 9.43 30.06
C THR A 33 30.76 10.10 31.09
N ARG A 34 32.00 10.44 30.72
CA ARG A 34 32.95 11.15 31.61
C ARG A 34 33.65 12.36 30.97
N ARG A 35 33.17 12.85 29.83
CA ARG A 35 33.84 13.93 29.10
C ARG A 35 32.92 15.10 28.85
N VAL A 36 33.40 16.29 29.17
CA VAL A 36 32.70 17.56 28.96
C VAL A 36 33.56 18.47 28.10
N LEU A 37 32.97 19.01 27.05
CA LEU A 37 33.59 19.97 26.15
C LEU A 37 33.26 21.41 26.60
N THR A 38 34.24 22.30 26.68
CA THR A 38 34.07 23.72 27.06
C THR A 38 35.14 24.60 26.40
N CYS A 39 35.15 25.90 26.71
CA CYS A 39 36.19 26.83 26.25
C CYS A 39 37.46 26.72 27.08
N ARG A 40 38.61 26.93 26.45
CA ARG A 40 39.91 26.92 27.14
C ARG A 40 40.03 28.07 28.13
N HIS A 41 39.53 29.26 27.78
CA HIS A 41 39.62 30.42 28.66
C HIS A 41 38.81 30.28 29.96
N VAL A 42 37.71 29.51 29.94
CA VAL A 42 36.88 29.23 31.14
C VAL A 42 37.72 28.51 32.20
N VAL A 43 38.64 27.64 31.78
CA VAL A 43 39.45 26.81 32.68
C VAL A 43 40.93 27.22 32.74
N ALA A 44 41.31 28.31 32.09
CA ALA A 44 42.71 28.71 31.90
C ALA A 44 43.47 29.03 33.20
N GLN A 45 42.75 29.37 34.27
CA GLN A 45 43.35 29.71 35.58
C GLN A 45 43.63 28.49 36.46
N HIS A 46 43.31 27.28 36.00
CA HIS A 46 43.45 26.04 36.79
C HIS A 46 44.53 25.11 36.20
N PRO A 47 45.25 24.37 37.05
CA PRO A 47 46.26 23.41 36.60
C PRO A 47 45.62 22.26 35.82
N LYS A 48 46.30 21.77 34.77
CA LYS A 48 45.80 20.71 33.89
C LYS A 48 45.72 19.34 34.57
N THR A 49 46.64 19.07 35.48
CA THR A 49 46.72 17.89 36.33
C THR A 49 46.25 18.30 37.72
N GLU A 50 45.08 17.81 38.14
CA GLU A 50 44.37 18.21 39.38
C GLU A 50 43.72 19.62 39.39
N PRO A 51 42.81 19.90 38.44
CA PRO A 51 42.03 21.13 38.51
C PRO A 51 41.08 21.12 39.72
N SER A 52 40.99 22.24 40.43
CA SER A 52 39.98 22.46 41.46
C SER A 52 38.63 22.85 40.84
N LEU A 53 38.12 22.03 39.91
CA LEU A 53 36.90 22.31 39.15
C LEU A 53 35.83 21.25 39.39
N TRP A 54 34.58 21.69 39.39
CA TRP A 54 33.40 20.87 39.60
C TRP A 54 32.35 21.17 38.53
N VAL A 55 31.55 20.16 38.20
CA VAL A 55 30.53 20.23 37.17
C VAL A 55 29.17 19.87 37.76
N THR A 56 28.14 20.70 37.52
CA THR A 56 26.73 20.44 37.88
C THR A 56 25.86 20.24 36.63
N PHE A 57 24.71 19.58 36.80
CA PHE A 57 23.78 19.21 35.72
C PHE A 57 22.40 19.88 35.91
N PRO A 58 22.30 21.21 35.71
CA PRO A 58 21.13 22.00 36.12
C PRO A 58 19.83 21.65 35.39
N LEU A 59 19.90 21.01 34.22
CA LEU A 59 18.75 20.65 33.38
C LEU A 59 18.46 19.14 33.35
N SER A 60 19.07 18.36 34.25
CA SER A 60 18.93 16.90 34.30
C SER A 60 17.69 16.39 35.04
N GLY A 61 16.98 17.27 35.75
CA GLY A 61 15.83 16.90 36.60
C GLY A 61 16.20 16.21 37.92
N GLU A 62 17.49 15.97 38.19
CA GLU A 62 18.01 15.50 39.48
C GLU A 62 18.29 16.65 40.46
N ASP A 63 18.56 16.32 41.73
CA ASP A 63 18.89 17.29 42.77
C ASP A 63 20.13 18.14 42.34
N PRO A 64 20.03 19.49 42.29
CA PRO A 64 21.10 20.39 41.83
C PRO A 64 22.42 20.29 42.62
N ILE A 65 22.45 19.51 43.71
CA ILE A 65 23.64 19.23 44.53
C ILE A 65 24.54 18.15 43.90
N VAL A 66 24.06 17.35 42.95
CA VAL A 66 24.86 16.29 42.31
C VAL A 66 25.99 16.89 41.45
N ARG A 67 27.22 16.86 41.99
CA ARG A 67 28.43 17.40 41.36
C ARG A 67 29.41 16.30 40.95
N ARG A 68 30.19 16.56 39.91
CA ARG A 68 31.28 15.70 39.45
C ARG A 68 32.59 16.46 39.44
N LYS A 69 33.61 15.91 40.11
CA LYS A 69 34.95 16.52 40.16
C LYS A 69 35.67 16.32 38.83
N VAL A 70 36.32 17.36 38.35
CA VAL A 70 37.21 17.29 37.19
C VAL A 70 38.59 16.80 37.65
N VAL A 71 39.13 15.79 36.98
CA VAL A 71 40.44 15.20 37.31
C VAL A 71 41.53 15.53 36.28
N GLY A 72 41.14 16.01 35.10
CA GLY A 72 42.09 16.43 34.07
C GLY A 72 41.46 17.38 33.06
N ILE A 73 42.31 18.26 32.51
CA ILE A 73 41.95 19.18 31.43
C ILE A 73 42.86 18.90 30.23
N ARG A 74 42.26 18.63 29.08
CA ARG A 74 42.95 18.51 27.79
C ARG A 74 42.66 19.70 26.90
N VAL A 75 43.67 20.20 26.20
CA VAL A 75 43.58 21.34 25.28
C VAL A 75 44.49 21.08 24.08
N CYS A 76 44.23 21.74 22.95
CA CYS A 76 45.13 21.72 21.81
C CYS A 76 46.37 22.58 22.11
N GLU A 77 47.56 21.99 22.11
CA GLU A 77 48.82 22.71 22.39
C GLU A 77 49.45 23.29 21.11
N ASP A 78 49.07 22.76 19.95
CA ASP A 78 49.68 23.11 18.65
C ASP A 78 49.15 24.43 18.07
N MET A 79 48.09 24.99 18.66
CA MET A 79 47.45 26.22 18.19
C MET A 79 47.35 27.26 19.32
N PRO A 80 47.52 28.56 19.02
CA PRO A 80 47.38 29.63 20.01
C PRO A 80 45.99 29.61 20.68
N PRO A 81 45.86 29.93 21.98
CA PRO A 81 44.57 29.99 22.68
C PRO A 81 43.55 30.94 22.05
N ALA A 82 44.02 31.99 21.37
CA ALA A 82 43.16 32.93 20.65
C ALA A 82 42.49 32.32 19.39
N ILE A 83 42.98 31.18 18.91
CA ILE A 83 42.48 30.47 17.73
C ILE A 83 41.77 29.17 18.14
N ALA A 84 42.41 28.36 19.00
CA ALA A 84 41.89 27.09 19.51
C ALA A 84 41.46 27.20 20.98
N ASP A 85 40.36 27.91 21.20
CA ASP A 85 39.78 28.18 22.53
C ASP A 85 38.87 27.03 23.00
N VAL A 86 39.42 25.83 23.10
CA VAL A 86 38.65 24.61 23.44
C VAL A 86 39.39 23.76 24.45
N ALA A 87 38.64 23.22 25.41
CA ALA A 87 39.11 22.30 26.42
C ALA A 87 38.14 21.11 26.61
N VAL A 88 38.70 19.94 26.90
CA VAL A 88 37.94 18.75 27.31
C VAL A 88 38.26 18.47 28.77
N LEU A 89 37.22 18.41 29.59
CA LEU A 89 37.28 18.07 31.00
C LEU A 89 37.02 16.57 31.17
N GLN A 90 37.90 15.92 31.92
CA GLN A 90 37.74 14.53 32.33
C GLN A 90 37.12 14.48 33.72
N LEU A 91 35.97 13.84 33.85
CA LEU A 91 35.28 13.63 35.13
C LEU A 91 35.80 12.37 35.83
N ILE A 92 35.83 12.41 37.17
CA ILE A 92 36.22 11.27 38.01
C ILE A 92 35.19 10.13 37.97
N GLU A 93 33.92 10.50 37.91
CA GLU A 93 32.74 9.64 37.95
C GLU A 93 31.91 9.85 36.69
N ASP A 94 31.07 8.88 36.35
CA ASP A 94 30.12 8.99 35.24
C ASP A 94 29.10 10.10 35.50
N VAL A 95 28.65 10.77 34.43
CA VAL A 95 27.49 11.67 34.49
C VAL A 95 26.28 10.93 35.07
N PRO A 96 25.35 11.64 35.73
CA PRO A 96 24.14 11.02 36.24
C PRO A 96 23.40 10.20 35.19
N SER A 97 22.70 9.13 35.59
CA SER A 97 21.98 8.25 34.67
C SER A 97 20.86 8.95 33.89
N SER A 98 20.37 10.09 34.41
CA SER A 98 19.41 10.96 33.74
C SER A 98 20.03 11.83 32.63
N VAL A 99 21.36 11.94 32.57
CA VAL A 99 22.07 12.80 31.62
C VAL A 99 22.60 11.97 30.46
N ARG A 100 22.03 12.14 29.27
CA ARG A 100 22.61 11.61 28.03
C ARG A 100 23.60 12.59 27.43
N PRO A 101 24.68 12.11 26.77
CA PRO A 101 25.55 12.98 25.98
C PRO A 101 24.78 13.75 24.89
N ALA A 102 25.24 14.95 24.58
CA ALA A 102 24.63 15.81 23.57
C ALA A 102 24.63 15.10 22.20
N PRO A 103 23.52 15.16 21.43
CA PRO A 103 23.56 14.74 20.05
C PRO A 103 24.44 15.74 19.30
N ILE A 104 25.57 15.27 18.78
CA ILE A 104 26.54 16.10 18.06
C ILE A 104 26.50 15.81 16.56
N ARG A 105 26.77 16.84 15.76
CA ARG A 105 26.96 16.76 14.31
C ARG A 105 28.12 17.67 13.92
N LEU A 106 28.83 17.30 12.86
CA LEU A 106 30.03 18.00 12.41
C LEU A 106 29.82 18.58 10.99
N PRO A 107 28.80 19.43 10.75
CA PRO A 107 28.65 20.07 9.45
C PRO A 107 29.82 21.03 9.19
N GLU A 108 30.21 21.17 7.93
CA GLU A 108 31.22 22.15 7.54
C GLU A 108 30.73 23.60 7.83
N PRO A 109 31.61 24.52 8.24
CA PRO A 109 31.22 25.88 8.62
C PRO A 109 30.47 26.67 7.53
N ASN A 110 30.82 26.48 6.26
CA ASN A 110 30.14 27.08 5.10
C ASN A 110 28.68 26.62 4.97
N LYS A 111 28.39 25.35 5.29
CA LYS A 111 27.07 24.71 5.20
C LYS A 111 26.10 25.13 6.32
N MET A 112 26.56 25.90 7.29
CA MET A 112 25.74 26.41 8.41
C MET A 112 25.28 27.85 8.23
N THR A 113 25.62 28.50 7.11
CA THR A 113 25.20 29.89 6.88
C THR A 113 23.67 29.97 6.81
N ASP A 114 23.09 30.99 7.44
CA ASP A 114 21.65 31.23 7.60
C ASP A 114 20.86 30.25 8.48
N SER A 115 21.50 29.18 8.96
CA SER A 115 20.89 28.25 9.92
C SER A 115 20.50 28.94 11.23
N CYS A 116 19.38 28.50 11.80
CA CYS A 116 18.97 28.95 13.14
C CYS A 116 19.88 28.31 14.20
N TRP A 117 20.12 29.02 15.30
CA TRP A 117 20.84 28.46 16.45
C TRP A 117 20.19 28.84 17.76
N ARG A 118 20.44 28.03 18.79
CA ARG A 118 20.12 28.30 20.19
C ARG A 118 21.31 27.91 21.06
N ALA A 119 21.54 28.68 22.12
CA ALA A 119 22.50 28.35 23.17
C ALA A 119 21.87 28.68 24.53
N TYR A 120 22.40 28.09 25.59
CA TYR A 120 21.95 28.35 26.96
C TYR A 120 23.16 28.63 27.86
N GLY A 121 23.05 29.65 28.71
CA GLY A 121 24.17 30.08 29.53
C GLY A 121 23.76 30.80 30.79
N PHE A 122 24.75 31.07 31.64
CA PHE A 122 24.57 31.64 32.97
C PHE A 122 25.19 33.04 33.00
N ALA A 123 24.57 33.99 32.29
CA ALA A 123 25.10 35.36 32.24
C ALA A 123 25.03 36.04 33.61
N HIS A 124 26.01 36.91 33.89
CA HIS A 124 26.06 37.74 35.10
C HIS A 124 25.95 36.98 36.44
N GLY A 125 26.37 35.71 36.48
CA GLY A 125 26.33 34.90 37.70
C GLY A 125 24.94 34.39 38.08
N ASP A 126 23.96 34.46 37.18
CA ASP A 126 22.63 33.89 37.39
C ASP A 126 22.71 32.36 37.48
N PRO A 127 22.41 31.74 38.64
CA PRO A 127 22.48 30.30 38.80
C PRO A 127 21.38 29.54 38.03
N PHE A 128 20.35 30.25 37.54
CA PHE A 128 19.22 29.65 36.83
C PHE A 128 19.33 29.71 35.31
N GLY A 129 20.24 30.54 34.77
CA GLY A 129 20.55 30.66 33.35
C GLY A 129 19.38 31.04 32.43
N HIS A 130 19.68 31.31 31.17
CA HIS A 130 18.68 31.60 30.14
C HIS A 130 19.12 31.16 28.74
N SER A 131 18.17 31.09 27.82
CA SER A 131 18.42 30.74 26.41
C SER A 131 18.56 31.97 25.53
N ALA A 132 19.57 31.97 24.65
CA ALA A 132 19.65 32.89 23.52
C ALA A 132 19.42 32.13 22.22
N TYR A 133 18.79 32.75 21.23
CA TYR A 133 18.60 32.17 19.90
C TYR A 133 18.80 33.21 18.80
N GLY A 134 19.09 32.72 17.59
CA GLY A 134 19.44 33.61 16.48
C GLY A 134 19.71 32.88 15.17
N ARG A 135 20.47 33.52 14.29
CA ARG A 135 20.93 32.96 13.01
C ARG A 135 22.45 32.98 12.89
N ILE A 136 23.00 32.02 12.16
CA ILE A 136 24.41 31.96 11.81
C ILE A 136 24.61 32.86 10.58
N SER A 137 25.26 34.00 10.75
CA SER A 137 25.37 35.03 9.69
C SER A 137 26.51 34.76 8.70
N GLY A 138 27.37 33.79 8.98
CA GLY A 138 28.41 33.35 8.03
C GLY A 138 29.60 32.66 8.69
N GLN A 139 30.42 32.03 7.85
CA GLN A 139 31.69 31.43 8.23
C GLN A 139 32.78 32.50 8.42
N LEU A 140 33.66 32.25 9.40
CA LEU A 140 34.91 32.96 9.63
C LEU A 140 36.12 32.03 9.39
N SER A 141 37.33 32.58 9.41
CA SER A 141 38.56 31.80 9.27
C SER A 141 38.70 30.76 10.40
N TYR A 142 39.50 29.72 10.16
CA TYR A 142 39.79 28.65 11.13
C TYR A 142 38.55 27.89 11.63
N GLY A 143 37.49 27.79 10.82
CA GLY A 143 36.30 26.99 11.15
C GLY A 143 35.39 27.60 12.21
N TRP A 144 35.51 28.90 12.44
CA TRP A 144 34.61 29.69 13.27
C TRP A 144 33.35 30.10 12.51
N ILE A 145 32.27 30.40 13.23
CA ILE A 145 31.01 30.92 12.71
C ILE A 145 30.57 32.15 13.50
N ARG A 146 29.90 33.09 12.83
CA ARG A 146 29.34 34.29 13.46
C ARG A 146 27.88 34.07 13.85
N LEU A 147 27.57 34.31 15.12
CA LEU A 147 26.24 34.17 15.69
C LEU A 147 25.59 35.55 15.78
N GLN A 148 24.50 35.75 15.05
CA GLN A 148 23.63 36.92 15.18
C GLN A 148 22.47 36.57 16.11
N THR A 149 22.39 37.24 17.26
CA THR A 149 21.32 37.00 18.24
C THR A 149 20.03 37.73 17.83
N LEU A 150 18.90 37.03 17.87
CA LEU A 150 17.56 37.56 17.55
C LEU A 150 16.61 37.55 18.76
N SER A 151 16.97 36.86 19.84
CA SER A 151 16.23 36.81 21.09
C SER A 151 16.32 38.11 21.90
N ALA A 152 15.32 38.35 22.74
CA ALA A 152 15.33 39.46 23.70
C ALA A 152 16.45 39.29 24.74
N ASP A 153 16.63 38.06 25.23
CA ASP A 153 17.78 37.67 26.05
C ASP A 153 19.00 37.51 25.15
N ARG A 154 20.03 38.34 25.36
CA ARG A 154 21.20 38.43 24.49
C ARG A 154 22.27 37.43 24.89
N LEU A 155 23.01 36.94 23.90
CA LEU A 155 24.23 36.18 24.14
C LEU A 155 25.24 37.07 24.89
N ALA A 156 25.75 36.61 26.02
CA ALA A 156 26.64 37.37 26.91
C ALA A 156 27.82 36.50 27.39
N PRO A 157 28.87 37.04 28.03
CA PRO A 157 30.07 36.28 28.40
C PRO A 157 29.83 34.97 29.19
N GLY A 158 28.76 34.87 29.96
CA GLY A 158 28.36 33.66 30.70
C GLY A 158 27.84 32.50 29.82
N PHE A 159 27.82 32.65 28.50
CA PHE A 159 27.54 31.59 27.53
C PHE A 159 28.79 30.87 27.04
N SER A 160 29.98 31.28 27.51
CA SER A 160 31.24 30.68 27.07
C SER A 160 31.29 29.19 27.40
N GLY A 161 31.52 28.37 26.37
CA GLY A 161 31.50 26.91 26.42
C GLY A 161 30.12 26.29 26.23
N SER A 162 29.09 27.10 25.97
CA SER A 162 27.74 26.61 25.67
C SER A 162 27.68 25.95 24.29
N GLY A 163 26.89 24.88 24.19
CA GLY A 163 26.63 24.20 22.93
C GLY A 163 25.75 25.05 22.01
N VAL A 164 26.18 25.22 20.76
CA VAL A 164 25.38 25.82 19.69
C VAL A 164 24.47 24.73 19.12
N TRP A 165 23.22 24.68 19.61
CA TRP A 165 22.18 23.82 19.09
C TRP A 165 21.64 24.39 17.77
N CYS A 166 21.70 23.61 16.71
CA CYS A 166 21.10 23.98 15.43
C CYS A 166 19.85 23.14 15.15
N PRO A 167 18.64 23.74 15.08
CA PRO A 167 17.41 23.02 14.77
C PRO A 167 17.44 22.27 13.43
N ASP A 168 18.13 22.82 12.43
CA ASP A 168 18.20 22.23 11.08
C ASP A 168 18.89 20.85 11.09
N TYR A 169 19.89 20.70 11.95
CA TYR A 169 20.64 19.46 12.17
C TYR A 169 20.16 18.65 13.39
N ARG A 170 19.24 19.20 14.19
CA ARG A 170 18.78 18.65 15.48
C ARG A 170 19.92 18.17 16.38
N ALA A 171 20.98 18.97 16.47
CA ALA A 171 22.20 18.62 17.18
C ALA A 171 22.98 19.85 17.62
N VAL A 172 23.92 19.64 18.54
CA VAL A 172 24.99 20.59 18.83
C VAL A 172 26.00 20.52 17.68
N VAL A 173 26.27 21.67 17.05
CA VAL A 173 27.16 21.79 15.88
C VAL A 173 28.42 22.60 16.18
N GLY A 174 28.51 23.22 17.36
CA GLY A 174 29.66 24.02 17.79
C GLY A 174 29.59 24.45 19.26
N LEU A 175 30.56 25.24 19.69
CA LEU A 175 30.65 25.86 21.01
C LEU A 175 30.75 27.36 20.92
N VAL A 176 29.98 28.08 21.74
CA VAL A 176 30.10 29.53 21.92
C VAL A 176 31.42 29.85 22.61
N THR A 177 32.28 30.65 21.98
CA THR A 177 33.60 31.04 22.52
C THR A 177 33.70 32.51 22.85
N GLN A 178 32.98 33.37 22.14
CA GLN A 178 32.96 34.81 22.38
C GLN A 178 31.52 35.31 22.32
N ALA A 179 31.17 36.15 23.26
CA ALA A 179 29.88 36.85 23.31
C ALA A 179 30.09 38.22 23.95
N ASN A 180 29.46 39.25 23.40
CA ASN A 180 29.44 40.59 23.98
C ASN A 180 28.02 40.99 24.38
N ASP A 181 27.87 42.00 25.25
CA ASP A 181 26.56 42.44 25.77
C ASP A 181 25.66 43.07 24.67
N GLU A 182 26.20 43.30 23.47
CA GLU A 182 25.46 43.75 22.29
C GLU A 182 24.73 42.59 21.57
N GLY A 183 25.00 41.34 21.95
CA GLY A 183 24.41 40.13 21.35
C GLY A 183 25.18 39.60 20.13
N ASP A 184 26.37 40.13 19.87
CA ASP A 184 27.29 39.66 18.83
C ASP A 184 28.10 38.48 19.38
N GLY A 185 27.93 37.30 18.75
CA GLY A 185 28.54 36.06 19.20
C GLY A 185 29.46 35.42 18.16
N ARG A 186 30.40 34.60 18.64
CA ARG A 186 31.18 33.70 17.80
C ARG A 186 31.25 32.32 18.41
N ALA A 187 31.25 31.33 17.54
CA ALA A 187 31.38 29.93 17.94
C ALA A 187 32.39 29.20 17.07
N ILE A 188 33.02 28.18 17.66
CA ILE A 188 33.88 27.23 16.96
C ILE A 188 33.05 26.00 16.65
N THR A 189 33.09 25.55 15.39
CA THR A 189 32.34 24.38 14.93
C THR A 189 32.95 23.07 15.42
N LEU A 190 32.12 22.07 15.72
CA LEU A 190 32.62 20.75 16.13
C LEU A 190 33.46 20.08 15.02
N PHE A 191 33.14 20.36 13.75
CA PHE A 191 33.96 19.99 12.59
C PHE A 191 35.42 20.45 12.73
N GLN A 192 35.64 21.67 13.19
CA GLN A 192 36.99 22.19 13.39
C GLN A 192 37.64 21.64 14.67
N ILE A 193 36.84 21.44 15.73
CA ILE A 193 37.33 20.91 17.00
C ILE A 193 37.87 19.49 16.83
N ASP A 194 37.19 18.64 16.05
CA ASP A 194 37.64 17.29 15.73
C ASP A 194 39.01 17.28 15.03
N LYS A 195 39.33 18.31 14.23
CA LYS A 195 40.65 18.46 13.60
C LYS A 195 41.75 18.88 14.57
N TRP A 196 41.42 19.65 15.61
CA TRP A 196 42.40 20.11 16.59
C TRP A 196 42.63 19.13 17.74
N LEU A 197 41.63 18.29 18.02
CA LEU A 197 41.66 17.26 19.04
C LEU A 197 41.25 15.90 18.43
N PRO A 198 42.02 15.36 17.46
CA PRO A 198 41.66 14.11 16.77
C PRO A 198 41.58 12.91 17.73
N GLU A 199 42.34 12.95 18.82
CA GLU A 199 42.35 11.97 19.92
C GLU A 199 40.99 11.84 20.62
N GLU A 200 40.19 12.91 20.63
CA GLU A 200 38.87 12.91 21.26
C GLU A 200 37.80 12.25 20.38
N ASN A 201 38.12 12.09 19.09
CA ASN A 201 37.36 11.36 18.09
C ASN A 201 35.86 11.71 18.12
N LEU A 202 35.56 13.00 17.97
CA LEU A 202 34.19 13.50 17.98
C LEU A 202 33.38 12.89 16.82
N THR A 203 34.04 12.58 15.71
CA THR A 203 33.47 11.80 14.59
C THR A 203 33.12 10.35 14.97
N ALA A 204 33.80 9.72 15.94
CA ALA A 204 33.33 8.44 16.49
C ALA A 204 32.23 8.65 17.54
N LEU A 205 32.18 9.80 18.21
CA LEU A 205 31.11 10.12 19.15
C LEU A 205 29.80 10.49 18.47
N THR A 206 29.79 10.85 17.18
CA THR A 206 28.55 10.83 16.38
C THR A 206 28.00 9.40 16.25
N THR A 207 28.82 8.36 16.43
CA THR A 207 28.54 6.98 16.05
C THR A 207 28.68 5.91 17.15
N SER A 208 29.22 6.22 18.34
CA SER A 208 29.47 5.26 19.42
C SER A 208 29.03 5.76 20.79
N LEU A 209 28.30 4.92 21.53
CA LEU A 209 28.28 4.87 22.99
C LEU A 209 28.27 3.39 23.46
N THR A 210 29.30 2.60 23.16
CA THR A 210 29.64 1.46 24.05
C THR A 210 31.14 1.24 24.16
N GLY A 211 31.58 1.01 25.40
CA GLY A 211 32.97 0.73 25.73
C GLY A 211 33.42 -0.69 25.36
N ARG A 212 34.76 -0.81 25.23
CA ARG A 212 35.60 -2.02 25.28
C ARG A 212 35.32 -3.12 24.24
N SER A 213 36.07 -3.09 23.14
CA SER A 213 37.15 -4.06 22.84
C SER A 213 37.62 -3.85 21.39
N GLY A 214 38.90 -4.15 21.13
CA GLY A 214 39.62 -3.82 19.91
C GLY A 214 39.17 -4.58 18.66
N VAL A 215 38.03 -4.18 18.10
CA VAL A 215 37.69 -4.40 16.70
C VAL A 215 37.52 -3.02 16.08
N THR A 216 38.22 -2.78 14.98
CA THR A 216 38.07 -1.57 14.14
C THR A 216 36.60 -1.39 13.77
N ALA A 217 35.87 -0.59 14.54
CA ALA A 217 34.49 -0.26 14.29
C ALA A 217 34.41 0.67 13.07
N PRO A 218 33.62 0.33 12.04
CA PRO A 218 33.50 1.12 10.82
C PRO A 218 32.76 2.44 11.12
N LYS A 219 33.03 3.52 10.37
CA LYS A 219 32.33 4.81 10.48
C LYS A 219 30.90 4.69 9.89
N PRO A 220 29.82 4.65 10.67
CA PRO A 220 28.46 4.60 10.16
C PRO A 220 27.84 6.00 10.13
N SER A 221 26.65 6.09 9.54
CA SER A 221 25.82 7.30 9.48
C SER A 221 25.67 7.99 10.84
N ALA A 222 25.41 9.29 10.81
CA ALA A 222 25.21 10.08 12.00
C ALA A 222 23.84 9.76 12.67
N TRP A 223 22.88 9.23 11.91
CA TRP A 223 21.54 8.86 12.39
C TRP A 223 21.60 7.80 13.51
N ARG A 224 20.79 7.99 14.56
CA ARG A 224 20.57 7.02 15.62
C ARG A 224 19.09 6.88 15.88
N LEU A 225 18.64 5.66 16.09
CA LEU A 225 17.25 5.40 16.43
C LEU A 225 16.88 6.07 17.75
N SER A 226 17.78 6.11 18.73
CA SER A 226 17.55 6.79 20.02
C SER A 226 17.27 8.30 19.92
N THR A 227 17.69 8.95 18.83
CA THR A 227 17.50 10.39 18.58
C THR A 227 16.41 10.68 17.54
N ASP A 228 15.84 9.63 16.95
CA ASP A 228 14.78 9.75 15.96
C ASP A 228 13.44 10.01 16.66
N PRO A 229 12.69 11.07 16.28
CA PRO A 229 11.39 11.38 16.90
C PRO A 229 10.35 10.27 16.70
N GLU A 230 10.48 9.47 15.63
CA GLU A 230 9.58 8.36 15.31
C GLU A 230 9.97 7.06 16.02
N ALA A 231 11.10 7.02 16.73
CA ALA A 231 11.54 5.83 17.46
C ALA A 231 10.50 5.33 18.47
N GLY A 232 10.03 6.21 19.35
CA GLY A 232 8.98 5.89 20.33
C GLY A 232 7.57 5.89 19.74
N ARG A 233 7.35 6.43 18.54
CA ARG A 233 6.00 6.50 17.94
C ARG A 233 5.70 5.32 17.04
N HIS A 234 6.70 4.86 16.30
CA HIS A 234 6.57 3.86 15.26
C HIS A 234 7.51 2.67 15.48
N TRP A 235 8.83 2.90 15.45
CA TRP A 235 9.81 1.81 15.35
C TRP A 235 9.81 0.87 16.57
N LEU A 236 9.97 1.42 17.78
CA LEU A 236 10.03 0.63 19.02
C LEU A 236 8.74 -0.16 19.32
N PRO A 237 7.52 0.42 19.26
CA PRO A 237 6.32 -0.35 19.53
C PRO A 237 6.09 -1.45 18.48
N ARG A 238 6.26 -1.13 17.19
CA ARG A 238 6.00 -2.08 16.11
C ARG A 238 6.99 -3.25 16.12
N ALA A 239 8.26 -3.00 16.43
CA ALA A 239 9.28 -4.06 16.59
C ALA A 239 8.98 -5.02 17.76
N ARG A 240 8.27 -4.55 18.78
CA ARG A 240 7.79 -5.36 19.91
C ARG A 240 6.50 -6.10 19.59
N GLY A 241 5.89 -5.88 18.42
CA GLY A 241 4.61 -6.50 18.04
C GLY A 241 3.41 -5.84 18.73
N VAL A 242 3.56 -4.59 19.16
CA VAL A 242 2.51 -3.79 19.82
C VAL A 242 2.21 -2.51 19.03
N THR A 243 1.08 -1.88 19.32
CA THR A 243 0.59 -0.72 18.54
C THR A 243 1.06 0.61 19.09
N ARG A 244 1.35 0.68 20.40
CA ARG A 244 1.73 1.92 21.11
C ARG A 244 2.90 1.65 22.04
N ASP A 245 3.73 2.66 22.25
CA ASP A 245 4.93 2.49 23.09
C ASP A 245 4.61 2.36 24.58
N SER A 246 3.50 2.96 25.02
CA SER A 246 2.97 2.79 26.39
C SER A 246 2.54 1.35 26.70
N GLU A 247 2.35 0.52 25.67
CA GLU A 247 2.07 -0.90 25.84
C GLU A 247 3.37 -1.64 26.18
N ARG A 248 3.39 -2.32 27.32
CA ARG A 248 4.53 -3.12 27.78
C ARG A 248 4.49 -4.52 27.17
N GLY A 249 5.64 -5.19 27.19
CA GLY A 249 5.82 -6.55 26.67
C GLY A 249 6.44 -6.63 25.27
N TYR A 250 6.78 -7.86 24.89
CA TYR A 250 7.47 -8.24 23.65
C TYR A 250 6.74 -9.42 23.00
N ARG A 251 5.84 -9.10 22.07
CA ARG A 251 4.89 -10.04 21.45
C ARG A 251 5.26 -10.43 20.02
N PHE A 252 6.19 -9.72 19.37
CA PHE A 252 6.63 -10.04 18.00
C PHE A 252 7.13 -11.48 17.92
N ARG A 253 6.57 -12.27 16.99
CA ARG A 253 6.96 -13.66 16.71
C ARG A 253 6.86 -13.94 15.22
N GLY A 254 7.70 -14.85 14.73
CA GLY A 254 7.65 -15.35 13.36
C GLY A 254 8.23 -14.41 12.30
N ARG A 255 7.73 -14.53 11.06
CA ARG A 255 8.18 -13.82 9.85
C ARG A 255 9.65 -14.06 9.52
N VAL A 256 10.15 -15.24 9.90
CA VAL A 256 11.55 -15.66 9.78
C VAL A 256 12.06 -15.55 8.34
N SER A 257 11.29 -16.03 7.36
CA SER A 257 11.68 -15.99 5.94
C SER A 257 11.82 -14.56 5.42
N ALA A 258 10.87 -13.68 5.76
CA ALA A 258 10.89 -12.27 5.36
C ALA A 258 12.06 -11.53 6.02
N LEU A 259 12.24 -11.67 7.33
CA LEU A 259 13.34 -11.05 8.08
C LEU A 259 14.71 -11.51 7.55
N ARG A 260 14.88 -12.81 7.29
CA ARG A 260 16.11 -13.37 6.73
C ARG A 260 16.40 -12.81 5.34
N LYS A 261 15.38 -12.69 4.49
CA LYS A 261 15.53 -12.14 3.14
C LYS A 261 15.92 -10.67 3.17
N ILE A 262 15.29 -9.86 4.03
CA ILE A 262 15.66 -8.45 4.22
C ILE A 262 17.10 -8.34 4.75
N ARG A 263 17.49 -9.15 5.75
CA ARG A 263 18.86 -9.17 6.25
C ARG A 263 19.87 -9.51 5.15
N GLN A 264 19.62 -10.56 4.36
CA GLN A 264 20.46 -10.94 3.23
C GLN A 264 20.60 -9.81 2.21
N TRP A 265 19.51 -9.07 1.96
CA TRP A 265 19.54 -7.90 1.10
C TRP A 265 20.43 -6.79 1.65
N LEU A 266 20.31 -6.46 2.94
CA LEU A 266 21.08 -5.41 3.60
C LEU A 266 22.58 -5.72 3.65
N ASP A 267 22.94 -7.00 3.82
CA ASP A 267 24.30 -7.47 4.02
C ASP A 267 25.02 -7.83 2.70
N ARG A 268 24.36 -7.70 1.54
CA ARG A 268 24.92 -8.18 0.26
C ARG A 268 26.15 -7.37 -0.18
N GLU A 269 27.16 -8.07 -0.70
CA GLU A 269 28.39 -7.42 -1.18
C GLU A 269 28.24 -6.84 -2.60
N ASN A 270 27.51 -7.55 -3.45
CA ASN A 270 27.24 -7.18 -4.84
C ASN A 270 25.93 -6.40 -4.93
N LEU A 271 26.05 -5.12 -5.25
CA LEU A 271 24.92 -4.21 -5.35
C LEU A 271 24.46 -4.12 -6.81
N ASP A 272 23.18 -4.34 -7.02
CA ASP A 272 22.49 -4.01 -8.26
C ASP A 272 21.71 -2.69 -8.08
N ARG A 273 21.09 -2.21 -9.17
CA ARG A 273 20.32 -0.96 -9.20
C ARG A 273 18.85 -1.15 -8.80
N ARG A 274 18.52 -2.23 -8.08
CA ARG A 274 17.14 -2.58 -7.70
C ARG A 274 16.82 -2.07 -6.30
N VAL A 275 15.53 -1.88 -6.04
CA VAL A 275 14.96 -1.58 -4.72
C VAL A 275 14.35 -2.87 -4.15
N LEU A 276 14.42 -3.08 -2.83
CA LEU A 276 13.64 -4.14 -2.17
C LEU A 276 12.31 -3.56 -1.70
N VAL A 277 11.21 -4.17 -2.12
CA VAL A 277 9.86 -3.76 -1.73
C VAL A 277 9.25 -4.81 -0.80
N VAL A 278 8.76 -4.38 0.36
CA VAL A 278 7.99 -5.20 1.30
C VAL A 278 6.52 -4.76 1.21
N THR A 279 5.67 -5.65 0.69
CA THR A 279 4.25 -5.38 0.48
C THR A 279 3.35 -6.40 1.17
N GLY A 280 2.04 -6.20 1.07
CA GLY A 280 1.00 -7.06 1.62
C GLY A 280 -0.24 -6.26 2.08
N ARG A 281 -1.33 -6.98 2.37
CA ARG A 281 -2.63 -6.47 2.78
C ARG A 281 -2.55 -5.65 4.09
N PRO A 282 -3.54 -4.79 4.37
CA PRO A 282 -3.62 -4.09 5.65
C PRO A 282 -3.63 -5.07 6.83
N GLY A 283 -2.76 -4.84 7.82
CA GLY A 283 -2.64 -5.72 8.99
C GLY A 283 -1.75 -6.96 8.80
N ALA A 284 -1.14 -7.18 7.62
CA ALA A 284 -0.20 -8.28 7.38
C ALA A 284 1.09 -8.18 8.23
N GLY A 285 1.45 -6.99 8.73
CA GLY A 285 2.60 -6.78 9.60
C GLY A 285 3.83 -6.15 8.96
N LYS A 286 3.70 -5.49 7.78
CA LYS A 286 4.77 -4.78 7.06
C LYS A 286 5.66 -3.92 7.99
N SER A 287 5.04 -2.96 8.67
CA SER A 287 5.75 -2.06 9.59
C SER A 287 6.37 -2.79 10.77
N ALA A 288 5.80 -3.92 11.23
CA ALA A 288 6.40 -4.69 12.31
C ALA A 288 7.68 -5.39 11.85
N VAL A 289 7.68 -5.98 10.66
CA VAL A 289 8.86 -6.63 10.04
C VAL A 289 9.97 -5.60 9.79
N LEU A 290 9.65 -4.46 9.17
CA LEU A 290 10.63 -3.40 8.91
C LEU A 290 11.15 -2.79 10.22
N SER A 291 10.27 -2.55 11.19
CA SER A 291 10.69 -2.04 12.49
C SER A 291 11.61 -3.01 13.21
N ARG A 292 11.35 -4.31 13.12
CA ARG A 292 12.21 -5.34 13.71
C ARG A 292 13.62 -5.28 13.13
N ILE A 293 13.75 -5.09 11.83
CA ILE A 293 15.04 -4.90 11.14
C ILE A 293 15.73 -3.62 11.64
N VAL A 294 15.00 -2.50 11.67
CA VAL A 294 15.53 -1.20 12.11
C VAL A 294 16.00 -1.23 13.57
N THR A 295 15.23 -1.81 14.49
CA THR A 295 15.58 -1.85 15.92
C THR A 295 16.70 -2.84 16.23
N THR A 296 16.78 -3.98 15.53
CA THR A 296 17.81 -5.00 15.82
C THR A 296 19.16 -4.67 15.19
N ALA A 297 19.19 -3.76 14.22
CA ALA A 297 20.42 -3.17 13.72
C ALA A 297 21.08 -2.21 14.74
N ASP A 298 20.33 -1.68 15.70
CA ASP A 298 20.86 -0.85 16.79
C ASP A 298 21.35 -1.72 17.95
N ALA A 299 22.62 -1.58 18.33
CA ALA A 299 23.25 -2.41 19.36
C ALA A 299 22.67 -2.20 20.77
N GLU A 300 22.31 -0.96 21.12
CA GLU A 300 21.79 -0.62 22.46
C GLU A 300 20.38 -1.14 22.64
N ILE A 301 19.54 -0.99 21.62
CA ILE A 301 18.16 -1.47 21.63
C ILE A 301 18.14 -2.99 21.57
N ARG A 302 18.99 -3.60 20.73
CA ARG A 302 19.14 -5.06 20.67
C ARG A 302 19.55 -5.66 22.02
N ALA A 303 20.43 -5.00 22.77
CA ALA A 303 20.85 -5.46 24.10
C ALA A 303 19.72 -5.41 25.14
N GLN A 304 18.65 -4.67 24.89
CA GLN A 304 17.46 -4.57 25.75
C GLN A 304 16.38 -5.61 25.39
N LEU A 305 16.56 -6.37 24.31
CA LEU A 305 15.61 -7.42 23.94
C LEU A 305 15.61 -8.55 24.97
N PRO A 306 14.46 -9.22 25.19
CA PRO A 306 14.38 -10.37 26.08
C PRO A 306 15.37 -11.48 25.69
N PRO A 307 15.93 -12.21 26.66
CA PRO A 307 16.89 -13.29 26.38
C PRO A 307 16.28 -14.49 25.64
N ASP A 308 14.94 -14.61 25.66
CA ASP A 308 14.15 -15.62 24.95
C ASP A 308 13.64 -15.15 23.58
N ASP A 309 14.10 -13.99 23.11
CA ASP A 309 13.78 -13.47 21.77
C ASP A 309 14.56 -14.26 20.68
N ASP A 310 13.82 -15.05 19.92
CA ASP A 310 14.32 -15.97 18.89
C ASP A 310 14.14 -15.45 17.45
N ALA A 311 13.56 -14.27 17.27
CA ALA A 311 13.31 -13.71 15.95
C ALA A 311 14.62 -13.34 15.25
N GLU A 312 14.69 -13.59 13.93
CA GLU A 312 15.83 -13.21 13.09
C GLU A 312 16.16 -11.71 13.25
N MET A 313 17.43 -11.42 13.53
CA MET A 313 17.92 -10.08 13.83
C MET A 313 18.77 -9.55 12.67
N ALA A 314 18.65 -8.26 12.39
CA ALA A 314 19.54 -7.58 11.46
C ALA A 314 20.99 -7.58 11.99
N THR A 315 21.93 -7.39 11.07
CA THR A 315 23.34 -7.21 11.40
C THR A 315 23.51 -5.85 12.09
N ILE A 316 24.29 -5.79 13.18
CA ILE A 316 24.46 -4.54 13.93
C ILE A 316 25.10 -3.48 13.02
N GLY A 317 24.48 -2.30 12.94
CA GLY A 317 24.89 -1.20 12.08
C GLY A 317 24.48 -1.35 10.61
N SER A 318 23.65 -2.34 10.25
CA SER A 318 23.23 -2.57 8.86
C SER A 318 22.18 -1.59 8.35
N VAL A 319 21.58 -0.75 9.21
CA VAL A 319 20.62 0.28 8.81
C VAL A 319 21.23 1.65 9.06
N ALA A 320 21.42 2.43 8.00
CA ALA A 320 22.05 3.74 8.08
C ALA A 320 21.03 4.87 8.28
N CYS A 321 19.81 4.70 7.80
CA CYS A 321 18.71 5.65 7.97
C CYS A 321 17.37 4.90 7.88
N ALA A 322 16.44 5.23 8.76
CA ALA A 322 15.07 4.74 8.68
C ALA A 322 14.09 5.93 8.67
N VAL A 323 13.15 5.92 7.74
CA VAL A 323 12.15 6.98 7.53
C VAL A 323 10.76 6.38 7.57
N HIS A 324 9.95 6.83 8.53
CA HIS A 324 8.51 6.57 8.52
C HIS A 324 7.86 7.66 7.65
N ALA A 325 7.38 7.31 6.45
CA ALA A 325 6.94 8.26 5.42
C ALA A 325 5.53 8.82 5.64
N ARG A 326 4.79 8.25 6.60
CA ARG A 326 3.39 8.60 6.84
C ARG A 326 3.18 10.10 7.05
N GLY A 327 2.31 10.69 6.22
CA GLY A 327 1.98 12.12 6.25
C GLY A 327 3.12 13.09 5.90
N LYS A 328 4.25 12.58 5.38
CA LYS A 328 5.39 13.39 4.93
C LYS A 328 5.33 13.69 3.44
N MET A 329 5.97 14.79 3.05
CA MET A 329 6.29 15.08 1.65
C MET A 329 7.66 14.50 1.27
N ALA A 330 7.94 14.38 -0.03
CA ALA A 330 9.23 13.91 -0.54
C ALA A 330 10.41 14.74 -0.01
N ILE A 331 10.25 16.05 0.12
CA ILE A 331 11.29 16.94 0.67
C ILE A 331 11.61 16.64 2.15
N ASP A 332 10.62 16.19 2.93
CA ASP A 332 10.83 15.79 4.32
C ASP A 332 11.63 14.49 4.40
N VAL A 333 11.27 13.51 3.55
CA VAL A 333 12.00 12.24 3.41
C VAL A 333 13.45 12.50 2.99
N ALA A 334 13.66 13.34 1.97
CA ALA A 334 14.99 13.73 1.52
C ALA A 334 15.80 14.44 2.63
N SER A 335 15.15 15.32 3.40
CA SER A 335 15.77 16.01 4.53
C SER A 335 16.18 15.06 5.65
N GLU A 336 15.41 14.01 5.93
CA GLU A 336 15.78 13.00 6.92
C GLU A 336 16.99 12.16 6.48
N ILE A 337 17.03 11.77 5.20
CA ILE A 337 18.18 11.06 4.61
C ILE A 337 19.43 11.95 4.62
N ALA A 338 19.30 13.24 4.27
CA ALA A 338 20.42 14.19 4.32
C ALA A 338 20.95 14.40 5.74
N ARG A 339 20.06 14.54 6.73
CA ARG A 339 20.45 14.64 8.16
C ARG A 339 21.17 13.38 8.64
N ALA A 340 20.85 12.21 8.11
CA ALA A 340 21.53 10.96 8.46
C ALA A 340 23.01 10.96 8.11
N VAL A 341 23.44 11.78 7.14
CA VAL A 341 24.86 11.97 6.79
C VAL A 341 25.45 13.28 7.34
N SER A 342 24.74 13.99 8.22
CA SER A 342 25.11 15.33 8.70
C SER A 342 25.16 16.42 7.61
N ALA A 343 24.44 16.23 6.50
CA ALA A 343 24.29 17.24 5.48
C ALA A 343 23.14 18.21 5.83
N SER A 344 23.21 19.43 5.30
CA SER A 344 22.11 20.39 5.38
C SER A 344 20.87 19.82 4.68
N PRO A 345 19.65 20.11 5.18
CA PRO A 345 18.44 19.76 4.46
C PRO A 345 18.47 20.33 3.02
N PRO A 346 18.12 19.54 2.00
CA PRO A 346 18.09 20.01 0.63
C PRO A 346 17.01 21.07 0.43
N GLU A 347 17.23 22.02 -0.50
CA GLU A 347 16.20 22.98 -0.91
C GLU A 347 15.21 22.35 -1.90
N ARG A 348 15.70 21.42 -2.75
CA ARG A 348 14.91 20.60 -3.67
C ARG A 348 15.23 19.13 -3.50
N VAL A 349 14.27 18.24 -3.73
CA VAL A 349 14.45 16.78 -3.57
C VAL A 349 15.64 16.26 -4.39
N ASP A 350 15.77 16.70 -5.64
CA ASP A 350 16.85 16.34 -6.57
C ASP A 350 18.27 16.67 -6.05
N ASP A 351 18.41 17.62 -5.12
CA ASP A 351 19.71 18.00 -4.57
C ASP A 351 20.32 16.89 -3.70
N LEU A 352 19.47 16.00 -3.16
CA LEU A 352 19.86 14.94 -2.22
C LEU A 352 21.01 14.08 -2.75
N THR A 353 20.95 13.67 -4.02
CA THR A 353 21.97 12.84 -4.66
C THR A 353 23.34 13.52 -4.63
N ASN A 354 23.39 14.81 -4.98
CA ASN A 354 24.63 15.59 -4.97
C ASN A 354 25.14 15.83 -3.53
N LEU A 355 24.23 16.08 -2.59
CA LEU A 355 24.55 16.22 -1.17
C LEU A 355 25.18 14.95 -0.59
N LEU A 356 24.61 13.78 -0.89
CA LEU A 356 25.15 12.50 -0.46
C LEU A 356 26.51 12.22 -1.09
N ARG A 357 26.72 12.53 -2.37
CA ARG A 357 28.05 12.41 -3.01
C ARG A 357 29.12 13.28 -2.40
N GLN A 358 28.77 14.48 -1.95
CA GLN A 358 29.72 15.39 -1.32
C GLN A 358 30.07 14.99 0.11
N THR A 359 29.13 14.34 0.81
CA THR A 359 29.20 14.15 2.26
C THR A 359 29.53 12.72 2.67
N LEU A 360 29.08 11.72 1.90
CA LEU A 360 29.28 10.31 2.22
C LEU A 360 30.71 9.86 1.84
N PRO A 361 31.52 9.39 2.80
CA PRO A 361 32.85 8.86 2.49
C PRO A 361 32.74 7.50 1.78
N ILE A 362 33.56 7.27 0.75
CA ILE A 362 33.67 5.97 0.09
C ILE A 362 34.41 5.00 1.03
N CYS A 363 33.67 4.15 1.73
CA CYS A 363 34.19 3.13 2.64
C CYS A 363 34.06 1.73 1.99
N PRO A 364 35.17 1.04 1.68
CA PRO A 364 35.11 -0.32 1.15
C PRO A 364 34.45 -1.28 2.16
N GLY A 365 33.44 -2.03 1.72
CA GLY A 365 32.78 -3.08 2.52
C GLY A 365 31.62 -2.63 3.42
N GLN A 366 31.17 -1.37 3.32
CA GLN A 366 30.05 -0.86 4.11
C GLN A 366 28.91 -0.35 3.22
N ASN A 367 27.70 -0.84 3.43
CA ASN A 367 26.51 -0.41 2.69
C ASN A 367 25.80 0.72 3.42
N PHE A 368 25.27 1.70 2.69
CA PHE A 368 24.42 2.75 3.22
C PHE A 368 22.95 2.39 2.95
N ASN A 369 22.38 1.63 3.88
CA ASN A 369 21.02 1.10 3.71
C ASN A 369 19.98 2.08 4.28
N VAL A 370 19.02 2.46 3.44
CA VAL A 370 17.88 3.32 3.78
C VAL A 370 16.61 2.48 3.82
N VAL A 371 15.86 2.54 4.92
CA VAL A 371 14.56 1.89 5.06
C VAL A 371 13.48 2.97 5.06
N ILE A 372 12.53 2.90 4.13
CA ILE A 372 11.37 3.80 4.05
C ILE A 372 10.13 2.95 4.30
N ASP A 373 9.36 3.24 5.34
CA ASP A 373 8.11 2.51 5.65
C ASP A 373 6.88 3.40 5.47
N ALA A 374 5.73 2.77 5.20
CA ALA A 374 4.44 3.40 4.97
C ALA A 374 4.44 4.41 3.81
N LEU A 375 5.06 4.04 2.68
CA LEU A 375 5.05 4.87 1.47
C LEU A 375 3.64 5.11 0.93
N ASP A 376 2.74 4.14 1.12
CA ASP A 376 1.31 4.25 0.78
C ASP A 376 0.51 5.20 1.69
N GLU A 377 1.09 5.66 2.82
CA GLU A 377 0.42 6.52 3.80
C GLU A 377 0.98 7.94 3.83
N VAL A 378 1.71 8.36 2.80
CA VAL A 378 2.21 9.74 2.62
C VAL A 378 1.05 10.74 2.45
N SER A 379 1.35 12.04 2.53
CA SER A 379 0.31 13.09 2.52
C SER A 379 -0.61 13.07 1.29
N ASN A 380 -0.11 12.63 0.13
CA ASN A 380 -0.90 12.38 -1.07
C ASN A 380 -0.16 11.40 -2.02
N PRO A 381 -0.86 10.74 -2.96
CA PRO A 381 -0.27 9.77 -3.91
C PRO A 381 0.86 10.30 -4.80
N ALA A 382 0.84 11.59 -5.14
CA ALA A 382 1.89 12.20 -5.97
C ALA A 382 3.23 12.26 -5.22
N GLU A 383 3.19 12.48 -3.90
CA GLU A 383 4.39 12.46 -3.05
C GLU A 383 5.00 11.06 -2.97
N ALA A 384 4.20 9.99 -3.02
CA ALA A 384 4.71 8.62 -3.06
C ALA A 384 5.53 8.39 -4.34
N ARG A 385 4.99 8.83 -5.47
CA ARG A 385 5.65 8.80 -6.79
C ARG A 385 6.88 9.70 -6.81
N ALA A 386 6.83 10.89 -6.22
CA ALA A 386 8.00 11.75 -6.08
C ALA A 386 9.10 11.10 -5.23
N ILE A 387 8.75 10.42 -4.12
CA ILE A 387 9.73 9.65 -3.35
C ILE A 387 10.34 8.52 -4.19
N ILE A 388 9.57 7.85 -5.06
CA ILE A 388 10.11 6.83 -5.96
C ILE A 388 11.03 7.46 -7.02
N HIS A 389 10.53 8.43 -7.78
CA HIS A 389 11.19 9.00 -8.96
C HIS A 389 12.31 9.98 -8.66
N GLU A 390 12.23 10.74 -7.57
CA GLU A 390 13.19 11.80 -7.23
C GLU A 390 14.15 11.37 -6.10
N ILE A 391 13.80 10.35 -5.30
CA ILE A 391 14.66 9.85 -4.22
C ILE A 391 15.10 8.41 -4.50
N ALA A 392 14.18 7.44 -4.54
CA ALA A 392 14.56 6.04 -4.52
C ALA A 392 15.33 5.62 -5.77
N LEU A 393 14.76 5.88 -6.96
CA LEU A 393 15.37 5.55 -8.24
C LEU A 393 16.69 6.31 -8.46
N PRO A 394 16.78 7.64 -8.30
CA PRO A 394 18.04 8.35 -8.49
C PRO A 394 19.16 7.85 -7.58
N LEU A 395 18.85 7.52 -6.32
CA LEU A 395 19.84 7.00 -5.38
C LEU A 395 20.36 5.61 -5.77
N VAL A 396 19.50 4.65 -6.12
CA VAL A 396 19.97 3.31 -6.51
C VAL A 396 20.60 3.29 -7.90
N GLU A 397 20.16 4.15 -8.81
CA GLU A 397 20.67 4.19 -10.18
C GLU A 397 21.99 4.93 -10.30
N THR A 398 22.10 6.09 -9.64
CA THR A 398 23.26 6.94 -9.77
C THR A 398 24.26 6.68 -8.67
N CYS A 399 23.85 6.49 -7.42
CA CYS A 399 24.75 6.36 -6.25
C CYS A 399 25.11 4.92 -5.86
N ALA A 400 25.04 3.98 -6.80
CA ALA A 400 25.49 2.60 -6.57
C ALA A 400 26.98 2.51 -6.16
N ASP A 401 27.82 3.44 -6.64
CA ASP A 401 29.23 3.57 -6.27
C ASP A 401 29.42 3.97 -4.79
N LEU A 402 28.45 4.67 -4.21
CA LEU A 402 28.40 5.00 -2.78
C LEU A 402 27.85 3.86 -1.92
N ARG A 403 27.56 2.70 -2.53
CA ARG A 403 26.99 1.53 -1.87
C ARG A 403 25.65 1.78 -1.18
N ILE A 404 24.80 2.64 -1.75
CA ILE A 404 23.45 2.92 -1.23
C ILE A 404 22.48 1.80 -1.63
N GLN A 405 21.63 1.37 -0.69
CA GLN A 405 20.51 0.46 -0.96
C GLN A 405 19.23 1.00 -0.32
N ILE A 406 18.09 0.66 -0.92
CA ILE A 406 16.79 1.12 -0.44
C ILE A 406 15.87 -0.08 -0.22
N VAL A 407 15.17 -0.06 0.91
CA VAL A 407 14.08 -0.96 1.26
C VAL A 407 12.82 -0.12 1.47
N ILE A 408 11.73 -0.45 0.78
CA ILE A 408 10.46 0.30 0.82
C ILE A 408 9.35 -0.61 1.38
N GLY A 409 8.66 -0.17 2.42
CA GLY A 409 7.39 -0.73 2.88
C GLY A 409 6.23 0.03 2.27
N THR A 410 5.37 -0.66 1.52
CA THR A 410 4.20 -0.05 0.84
C THR A 410 3.05 -1.04 0.68
N ARG A 411 1.86 -0.56 0.33
CA ARG A 411 0.83 -1.38 -0.34
C ARG A 411 1.08 -1.40 -1.85
N ARG A 412 0.54 -2.42 -2.54
CA ARG A 412 0.61 -2.52 -4.00
C ARG A 412 -0.10 -1.35 -4.67
N TYR A 413 -1.29 -0.98 -4.18
CA TYR A 413 -2.13 0.05 -4.77
C TYR A 413 -2.32 1.25 -3.85
N ASP A 414 -2.42 2.43 -4.46
CA ASP A 414 -2.94 3.65 -3.86
C ASP A 414 -4.04 4.27 -4.74
N ALA A 415 -4.46 5.50 -4.41
CA ALA A 415 -5.56 6.18 -5.11
C ALA A 415 -5.26 6.56 -6.59
N GLN A 416 -4.02 6.42 -7.05
CA GLN A 416 -3.58 6.68 -8.42
C GLN A 416 -3.16 5.40 -9.17
N GLY A 417 -3.39 4.21 -8.60
CA GLY A 417 -3.12 2.92 -9.25
C GLY A 417 -2.05 2.11 -8.55
N ASN A 418 -1.39 1.22 -9.28
CA ASN A 418 -0.34 0.36 -8.76
C ASN A 418 0.96 1.16 -8.56
N LEU A 419 1.44 1.24 -7.33
CA LEU A 419 2.70 1.92 -6.98
C LEU A 419 3.94 1.17 -7.50
N LEU A 420 3.82 -0.13 -7.78
CA LEU A 420 4.95 -0.94 -8.24
C LEU A 420 5.28 -0.70 -9.71
N ASP A 421 4.32 -0.22 -10.51
CA ASP A 421 4.53 0.15 -11.91
C ASP A 421 5.50 1.34 -12.05
N GLU A 422 5.61 2.14 -10.99
CA GLU A 422 6.52 3.28 -10.89
C GLU A 422 8.00 2.86 -10.73
N LEU A 423 8.30 1.56 -10.62
CA LEU A 423 9.66 0.99 -10.49
C LEU A 423 10.09 0.21 -11.76
N PRO A 424 10.25 0.87 -12.93
CA PRO A 424 10.42 0.21 -14.23
C PRO A 424 11.76 -0.50 -14.42
N ARG A 425 12.79 -0.17 -13.63
CA ARG A 425 14.14 -0.80 -13.73
C ARG A 425 14.31 -2.06 -12.87
N GLY A 426 13.19 -2.57 -12.36
CA GLY A 426 13.11 -3.81 -11.59
C GLY A 426 13.25 -3.58 -10.09
N TYR A 427 12.41 -4.25 -9.32
CA TYR A 427 12.47 -4.35 -7.87
C TYR A 427 12.53 -5.82 -7.47
N GLU A 428 12.96 -6.10 -6.24
CA GLU A 428 12.78 -7.41 -5.61
C GLU A 428 11.65 -7.29 -4.60
N ILE A 429 10.71 -8.24 -4.62
CA ILE A 429 9.50 -8.16 -3.80
C ILE A 429 9.48 -9.21 -2.70
N ILE A 430 9.09 -8.77 -1.51
CA ILE A 430 8.67 -9.60 -0.39
C ILE A 430 7.20 -9.26 -0.17
N ASP A 431 6.31 -10.08 -0.72
CA ASP A 431 4.89 -9.97 -0.40
C ASP A 431 4.60 -10.80 0.86
N LEU A 432 4.13 -10.15 1.91
CA LEU A 432 3.84 -10.81 3.19
C LEU A 432 2.56 -11.66 3.17
N ASP A 433 1.76 -11.58 2.12
CA ASP A 433 0.58 -12.46 1.91
C ASP A 433 0.93 -13.74 1.15
N ASP A 434 2.08 -13.73 0.45
CA ASP A 434 2.59 -14.88 -0.29
C ASP A 434 2.95 -16.04 0.67
N PRO A 435 2.54 -17.29 0.38
CA PRO A 435 2.88 -18.47 1.18
C PRO A 435 4.38 -18.66 1.47
N ARG A 436 5.28 -18.11 0.64
CA ARG A 436 6.73 -18.13 0.86
C ARG A 436 7.17 -17.33 2.10
N TYR A 437 6.38 -16.31 2.47
CA TYR A 437 6.68 -15.38 3.56
C TYR A 437 5.62 -15.39 4.68
N PHE A 438 4.58 -16.22 4.55
CA PHE A 438 3.54 -16.44 5.55
C PHE A 438 3.48 -17.89 5.99
N ASP A 439 3.61 -18.12 7.30
CA ASP A 439 3.31 -19.40 7.94
C ASP A 439 2.24 -19.17 9.02
N ILE A 440 1.20 -20.01 9.04
CA ILE A 440 0.15 -19.92 10.07
C ILE A 440 0.72 -20.11 11.48
N THR A 441 1.80 -20.87 11.65
CA THR A 441 2.47 -21.08 12.93
C THR A 441 3.08 -19.79 13.49
N ASP A 442 3.48 -18.85 12.64
CA ASP A 442 3.94 -17.52 13.06
C ASP A 442 2.77 -16.74 13.70
N LEU A 443 1.59 -16.80 13.09
CA LEU A 443 0.39 -16.13 13.59
C LEU A 443 -0.11 -16.78 14.89
N VAL A 444 -0.04 -18.11 15.00
CA VAL A 444 -0.32 -18.84 16.25
C VAL A 444 0.64 -18.41 17.35
N SER A 445 1.94 -18.33 17.05
CA SER A 445 2.97 -17.92 18.02
C SER A 445 2.77 -16.49 18.49
N TYR A 446 2.41 -15.59 17.57
CA TYR A 446 2.07 -14.20 17.88
C TYR A 446 0.79 -14.10 18.75
N ALA A 447 -0.26 -14.85 18.41
CA ALA A 447 -1.49 -14.91 19.19
C ALA A 447 -1.24 -15.48 20.59
N LEU A 448 -0.42 -16.53 20.70
CA LEU A 448 -0.05 -17.15 21.97
C LEU A 448 0.75 -16.18 22.86
N ALA A 449 1.75 -15.50 22.30
CA ALA A 449 2.52 -14.49 23.03
C ALA A 449 1.63 -13.32 23.50
N SER A 450 0.64 -12.95 22.69
CA SER A 450 -0.33 -11.91 23.01
C SER A 450 -1.33 -12.33 24.10
N LEU A 451 -1.84 -13.57 24.06
CA LEU A 451 -2.69 -14.18 25.10
C LEU A 451 -1.97 -14.25 26.45
N ARG A 452 -0.67 -14.59 26.42
CA ARG A 452 0.16 -14.70 27.63
C ARG A 452 0.61 -13.36 28.19
N LEU A 453 0.50 -12.29 27.39
CA LEU A 453 1.07 -10.99 27.67
C LEU A 453 2.58 -11.07 27.93
N VAL A 454 3.32 -11.77 27.07
CA VAL A 454 4.77 -11.99 27.25
C VAL A 454 5.51 -10.66 27.47
N GLY A 455 6.28 -10.56 28.55
CA GLY A 455 7.00 -9.37 29.00
C GLY A 455 6.14 -8.31 29.73
N ASP A 456 4.87 -8.60 29.99
CA ASP A 456 3.95 -7.83 30.84
C ASP A 456 2.93 -8.79 31.49
N GLU A 457 3.40 -9.93 31.99
CA GLU A 457 2.53 -11.02 32.42
C GLU A 457 1.78 -10.65 33.70
N ARG A 458 0.44 -10.75 33.66
CA ARG A 458 -0.36 -10.75 34.89
C ARG A 458 -0.22 -12.09 35.63
N VAL A 459 -0.21 -12.03 36.95
CA VAL A 459 0.05 -13.19 37.83
C VAL A 459 -1.05 -14.24 37.72
N ASP A 460 -2.30 -13.77 37.56
CA ASP A 460 -3.54 -14.54 37.49
C ASP A 460 -3.97 -14.86 36.06
N ASN A 461 -3.09 -14.73 35.05
CA ASN A 461 -3.45 -15.02 33.65
C ASN A 461 -3.77 -16.51 33.49
N PRO A 462 -5.01 -16.90 33.13
CA PRO A 462 -5.36 -18.30 32.96
C PRO A 462 -4.64 -18.94 31.76
N TYR A 463 -4.09 -18.13 30.85
CA TYR A 463 -3.35 -18.59 29.67
C TYR A 463 -1.85 -18.80 29.90
N ARG A 464 -1.39 -18.79 31.15
CA ARG A 464 -0.01 -19.18 31.50
C ARG A 464 0.28 -20.66 31.23
N ASP A 465 -0.76 -21.49 31.22
CA ASP A 465 -0.67 -22.92 30.90
C ASP A 465 -0.83 -23.14 29.39
N ASP A 466 0.22 -23.63 28.74
CA ASP A 466 0.24 -23.87 27.30
C ASP A 466 -0.79 -24.94 26.87
N THR A 467 -1.21 -25.84 27.77
CA THR A 467 -2.25 -26.83 27.46
C THR A 467 -3.62 -26.20 27.17
N VAL A 468 -3.85 -24.98 27.69
CA VAL A 468 -5.10 -24.24 27.49
C VAL A 468 -4.91 -23.09 26.50
N ALA A 469 -3.76 -22.41 26.55
CA ALA A 469 -3.50 -21.26 25.71
C ALA A 469 -3.26 -21.61 24.23
N LEU A 470 -2.57 -22.73 23.95
CA LEU A 470 -2.21 -23.11 22.58
C LEU A 470 -3.45 -23.43 21.71
N PRO A 471 -4.42 -24.26 22.16
CA PRO A 471 -5.64 -24.50 21.37
C PRO A 471 -6.43 -23.22 21.07
N LEU A 472 -6.44 -22.27 22.01
CA LEU A 472 -7.11 -21.00 21.82
C LEU A 472 -6.36 -20.10 20.82
N ALA A 473 -5.03 -20.05 20.90
CA ALA A 473 -4.18 -19.32 19.96
C ALA A 473 -4.32 -19.86 18.52
N GLU A 474 -4.35 -21.19 18.36
CA GLU A 474 -4.61 -21.84 17.07
C GLU A 474 -5.97 -21.45 16.48
N HIS A 475 -6.99 -21.39 17.33
CA HIS A 475 -8.32 -20.98 16.92
C HIS A 475 -8.38 -19.50 16.54
N ILE A 476 -7.78 -18.61 17.34
CA ILE A 476 -7.68 -17.18 17.03
C ILE A 476 -6.94 -16.96 15.71
N ALA A 477 -5.82 -17.65 15.46
CA ALA A 477 -5.07 -17.52 14.22
C ALA A 477 -5.91 -17.92 12.99
N LYS A 478 -6.71 -18.99 13.09
CA LYS A 478 -7.65 -19.40 12.03
C LYS A 478 -8.76 -18.38 11.82
N LEU A 479 -9.36 -17.86 12.90
CA LEU A 479 -10.42 -16.85 12.82
C LEU A 479 -9.94 -15.51 12.24
N SER A 480 -8.66 -15.20 12.41
CA SER A 480 -8.09 -13.91 12.00
C SER A 480 -7.70 -13.86 10.52
N ASP A 481 -7.89 -14.97 9.78
CA ASP A 481 -7.67 -15.06 8.33
C ASP A 481 -6.36 -14.40 7.85
N ARG A 482 -5.22 -14.89 8.39
CA ARG A 482 -3.86 -14.39 8.11
C ARG A 482 -3.56 -12.95 8.58
N ASN A 483 -4.50 -12.27 9.24
CA ASN A 483 -4.33 -10.90 9.72
C ASN A 483 -3.74 -10.83 11.14
N PHE A 484 -2.49 -10.37 11.25
CA PHE A 484 -1.79 -10.24 12.52
C PHE A 484 -2.43 -9.20 13.44
N PHE A 485 -2.98 -8.11 12.90
CA PHE A 485 -3.62 -7.08 13.73
C PHE A 485 -4.87 -7.61 14.44
N ILE A 486 -5.73 -8.34 13.72
CA ILE A 486 -6.94 -8.94 14.29
C ILE A 486 -6.60 -10.02 15.33
N ALA A 487 -5.63 -10.89 15.00
CA ALA A 487 -5.18 -11.92 15.93
C ALA A 487 -4.64 -11.32 17.24
N GLY A 488 -3.82 -10.27 17.14
CA GLY A 488 -3.26 -9.57 18.30
C GLY A 488 -4.34 -8.91 19.15
N LEU A 489 -5.36 -8.32 18.53
CA LEU A 489 -6.45 -7.66 19.23
C LEU A 489 -7.29 -8.65 20.05
N ILE A 490 -7.71 -9.77 19.43
CA ILE A 490 -8.51 -10.80 20.09
C ILE A 490 -7.70 -11.44 21.22
N ALA A 491 -6.48 -11.90 20.90
CA ALA A 491 -5.59 -12.56 21.86
C ALA A 491 -5.29 -11.67 23.07
N ARG A 492 -4.96 -10.39 22.85
CA ARG A 492 -4.65 -9.45 23.92
C ARG A 492 -5.84 -9.20 24.85
N THR A 493 -7.05 -9.11 24.30
CA THR A 493 -8.25 -8.83 25.09
C THR A 493 -8.49 -9.95 26.10
N HIS A 494 -8.48 -11.21 25.64
CA HIS A 494 -8.51 -12.38 26.52
C HIS A 494 -7.33 -12.38 27.49
N GLY A 495 -6.14 -12.10 26.98
CA GLY A 495 -4.91 -12.06 27.75
C GLY A 495 -4.92 -11.03 28.87
N LEU A 496 -5.65 -9.91 28.76
CA LEU A 496 -5.77 -8.88 29.79
C LEU A 496 -6.94 -9.07 30.76
N HIS A 497 -8.05 -9.65 30.30
CA HIS A 497 -9.33 -9.55 31.03
C HIS A 497 -9.86 -10.86 31.60
N ASP A 498 -9.49 -12.00 31.04
CA ASP A 498 -10.12 -13.26 31.43
C ASP A 498 -9.65 -13.77 32.79
N GLN A 499 -10.58 -14.09 33.69
CA GLN A 499 -10.26 -14.72 34.99
C GLN A 499 -10.25 -16.26 34.92
N GLN A 500 -10.93 -16.82 33.92
CA GLN A 500 -10.92 -18.24 33.58
C GLN A 500 -10.66 -18.36 32.09
N ALA A 501 -9.92 -19.38 31.67
CA ALA A 501 -9.56 -19.52 30.26
C ALA A 501 -10.81 -19.80 29.41
N ALA A 502 -11.04 -18.95 28.41
CA ALA A 502 -12.04 -19.20 27.38
C ALA A 502 -11.71 -20.45 26.57
N THR A 503 -12.74 -21.19 26.16
CA THR A 503 -12.58 -22.34 25.25
C THR A 503 -12.66 -21.89 23.79
N PRO A 504 -12.03 -22.61 22.83
CA PRO A 504 -12.12 -22.25 21.40
C PRO A 504 -13.56 -22.10 20.89
N HIS A 505 -14.51 -22.87 21.42
CA HIS A 505 -15.92 -22.77 21.02
C HIS A 505 -16.64 -21.53 21.54
N GLU A 506 -16.11 -20.87 22.58
CA GLU A 506 -16.65 -19.61 23.10
C GLU A 506 -16.21 -18.40 22.25
N ILE A 507 -15.06 -18.51 21.58
CA ILE A 507 -14.60 -17.49 20.63
C ILE A 507 -15.21 -17.78 19.26
N THR A 508 -16.33 -17.14 18.97
CA THR A 508 -16.98 -17.15 17.65
C THR A 508 -16.57 -15.91 16.85
N SER A 509 -16.92 -15.86 15.56
CA SER A 509 -16.81 -14.63 14.76
C SER A 509 -17.56 -13.45 15.40
N SER A 510 -18.70 -13.69 16.05
CA SER A 510 -19.44 -12.67 16.80
C SER A 510 -18.74 -12.21 18.08
N TYR A 511 -17.83 -12.99 18.65
CA TYR A 511 -17.04 -12.58 19.82
C TYR A 511 -15.87 -11.65 19.43
N ALA A 512 -15.25 -11.88 18.26
CA ALA A 512 -14.27 -10.96 17.69
C ALA A 512 -14.86 -9.56 17.49
N THR A 513 -16.12 -9.49 17.04
CA THR A 513 -16.96 -8.29 16.95
C THR A 513 -17.13 -7.58 18.30
N ASP A 514 -17.46 -8.31 19.38
CA ASP A 514 -17.60 -7.74 20.73
C ASP A 514 -16.27 -7.24 21.33
N THR A 515 -15.17 -7.92 21.01
CA THR A 515 -13.81 -7.53 21.39
C THR A 515 -13.36 -6.27 20.66
N LEU A 516 -13.58 -6.21 19.35
CA LEU A 516 -13.41 -5.01 18.53
C LEU A 516 -14.21 -3.84 19.11
N ARG A 517 -15.47 -4.05 19.51
CA ARG A 517 -16.29 -3.01 20.17
C ARG A 517 -15.66 -2.50 21.46
N THR A 518 -15.17 -3.39 22.32
CA THR A 518 -14.48 -3.01 23.57
C THR A 518 -13.25 -2.14 23.30
N TYR A 519 -12.48 -2.49 22.27
CA TYR A 519 -11.34 -1.68 21.85
C TYR A 519 -11.76 -0.32 21.27
N ILE A 520 -12.82 -0.28 20.46
CA ILE A 520 -13.37 0.96 19.90
C ILE A 520 -13.81 1.91 21.02
N HIS A 521 -14.42 1.41 22.10
CA HIS A 521 -14.77 2.21 23.27
C HIS A 521 -13.56 2.82 24.00
N GLN A 522 -12.37 2.21 23.85
CA GLN A 522 -11.12 2.73 24.43
C GLN A 522 -10.42 3.75 23.53
N LEU A 523 -10.91 3.97 22.31
CA LEU A 523 -10.36 5.00 21.44
C LEU A 523 -10.64 6.41 21.99
N PRO A 524 -9.73 7.37 21.76
CA PRO A 524 -9.96 8.77 22.12
C PRO A 524 -11.26 9.30 21.49
N GLN A 525 -11.96 10.14 22.23
CA GLN A 525 -13.18 10.80 21.75
C GLN A 525 -12.89 11.76 20.58
N VAL A 526 -13.87 11.90 19.69
CA VAL A 526 -13.87 12.87 18.58
C VAL A 526 -14.53 14.15 19.06
N GLY A 527 -13.73 15.07 19.60
CA GLY A 527 -14.30 16.18 20.38
C GLY A 527 -14.91 15.64 21.68
N GLU A 528 -16.21 15.82 21.86
CA GLU A 528 -16.97 15.30 23.02
C GLU A 528 -17.71 13.99 22.69
N MET A 529 -17.59 13.48 21.47
CA MET A 529 -18.33 12.33 20.97
C MET A 529 -17.50 11.04 21.06
N PRO A 530 -18.08 9.88 21.43
CA PRO A 530 -17.39 8.60 21.36
C PRO A 530 -16.94 8.24 19.94
N ALA A 531 -15.76 7.64 19.80
CA ALA A 531 -15.20 7.19 18.51
C ALA A 531 -16.11 6.19 17.78
N GLU A 532 -16.83 5.35 18.53
CA GLU A 532 -17.80 4.38 18.00
C GLU A 532 -18.88 5.06 17.14
N VAL A 533 -19.36 6.23 17.55
CA VAL A 533 -20.41 6.96 16.82
C VAL A 533 -19.88 7.43 15.46
N ALA A 534 -18.66 7.96 15.44
CA ALA A 534 -18.00 8.37 14.20
C ALA A 534 -17.82 7.18 13.25
N LEU A 535 -17.27 6.06 13.75
CA LEU A 535 -17.05 4.86 12.97
C LEU A 535 -18.37 4.22 12.51
N ALA A 536 -19.38 4.15 13.36
CA ALA A 536 -20.68 3.58 13.00
C ALA A 536 -21.37 4.39 11.89
N ALA A 537 -21.30 5.72 11.92
CA ALA A 537 -21.79 6.54 10.81
C ALA A 537 -20.96 6.31 9.53
N LEU A 538 -19.64 6.21 9.64
CA LEU A 538 -18.76 5.95 8.51
C LEU A 538 -18.99 4.58 7.89
N SER A 539 -19.50 3.63 8.67
CA SER A 539 -19.76 2.28 8.17
C SER A 539 -20.80 2.22 7.06
N PHE A 540 -21.63 3.26 6.90
CA PHE A 540 -22.59 3.40 5.80
C PHE A 540 -21.97 3.92 4.50
N ALA A 541 -20.70 4.35 4.51
CA ALA A 541 -20.02 4.83 3.32
C ALA A 541 -19.82 3.67 2.32
N GLU A 542 -20.20 3.91 1.07
CA GLU A 542 -19.84 3.10 -0.10
C GLU A 542 -18.49 3.57 -0.66
N GLU A 543 -17.84 2.79 -1.51
CA GLU A 543 -16.62 3.26 -2.18
C GLU A 543 -16.94 4.40 -3.17
N PRO A 544 -16.16 5.50 -3.20
CA PRO A 544 -14.81 5.71 -2.64
C PRO A 544 -14.76 6.25 -1.18
N GLY A 545 -15.89 6.33 -0.49
CA GLY A 545 -16.00 6.80 0.90
C GLY A 545 -16.67 8.17 1.05
N PHE A 546 -16.99 8.54 2.29
CA PHE A 546 -17.56 9.86 2.60
C PHE A 546 -16.48 10.93 2.66
N THR A 547 -16.76 12.12 2.14
CA THR A 547 -16.00 13.31 2.53
C THR A 547 -16.23 13.62 4.02
N ALA A 548 -15.35 14.40 4.65
CA ALA A 548 -15.56 14.81 6.05
C ALA A 548 -16.90 15.55 6.28
N GLU A 549 -17.41 16.23 5.24
CA GLU A 549 -18.71 16.90 5.24
C GLU A 549 -19.87 15.90 5.19
N LEU A 550 -19.83 14.94 4.27
CA LEU A 550 -20.83 13.87 4.18
C LEU A 550 -20.82 13.00 5.45
N TRP A 551 -19.64 12.76 6.01
CA TRP A 551 -19.49 12.02 7.27
C TRP A 551 -20.11 12.78 8.45
N SER A 552 -19.89 14.09 8.53
CA SER A 552 -20.56 14.95 9.51
C SER A 552 -22.09 14.92 9.35
N ILE A 553 -22.60 14.95 8.12
CA ILE A 553 -24.04 14.87 7.84
C ILE A 553 -24.60 13.52 8.27
N ALA A 554 -23.88 12.43 7.99
CA ALA A 554 -24.27 11.09 8.41
C ALA A 554 -24.34 10.98 9.94
N ILE A 555 -23.37 11.55 10.66
CA ILE A 555 -23.38 11.59 12.14
C ILE A 555 -24.58 12.38 12.66
N ASN A 556 -24.80 13.60 12.15
CA ASN A 556 -25.95 14.42 12.55
C ASN A 556 -27.28 13.71 12.27
N THR A 557 -27.41 13.07 11.10
CA THR A 557 -28.64 12.40 10.68
C THR A 557 -28.96 11.16 11.53
N LEU A 558 -27.94 10.37 11.88
CA LEU A 558 -28.13 9.11 12.60
C LEU A 558 -28.18 9.29 14.13
N TYR A 559 -27.48 10.31 14.65
CA TYR A 559 -27.26 10.48 16.09
C TYR A 559 -27.64 11.86 16.64
N GLU A 560 -28.08 12.80 15.79
CA GLU A 560 -28.42 14.18 16.19
C GLU A 560 -27.26 14.93 16.86
N ILE A 561 -26.02 14.61 16.45
CA ILE A 561 -24.79 15.22 16.95
C ILE A 561 -24.16 16.08 15.86
N ASP A 562 -23.93 17.36 16.18
CA ASP A 562 -23.17 18.27 15.34
C ASP A 562 -21.68 18.20 15.64
N ILE A 563 -20.88 17.90 14.62
CA ILE A 563 -19.43 17.81 14.70
C ILE A 563 -18.81 18.55 13.51
N SER A 564 -17.67 19.21 13.69
CA SER A 564 -17.02 19.87 12.55
C SER A 564 -16.26 18.86 11.69
N PRO A 565 -16.28 18.98 10.35
CA PRO A 565 -15.51 18.12 9.43
C PRO A 565 -14.01 18.05 9.79
N GLN A 566 -13.44 19.16 10.27
CA GLN A 566 -12.04 19.26 10.69
C GLN A 566 -11.70 18.30 11.86
N LYS A 567 -12.62 18.12 12.83
CA LYS A 567 -12.42 17.18 13.94
C LYS A 567 -12.45 15.73 13.46
N LEU A 568 -13.28 15.43 12.47
CA LEU A 568 -13.36 14.11 11.84
C LEU A 568 -12.09 13.78 11.06
N SER A 569 -11.58 14.71 10.26
CA SER A 569 -10.30 14.55 9.56
C SER A 569 -9.13 14.37 10.54
N HIS A 570 -9.10 15.10 11.65
CA HIS A 570 -8.08 14.91 12.70
C HIS A 570 -8.21 13.55 13.39
N PHE A 571 -9.43 13.06 13.64
CA PHE A 571 -9.66 11.74 14.21
C PHE A 571 -9.19 10.62 13.27
N ALA A 572 -9.53 10.71 11.98
CA ALA A 572 -9.08 9.78 10.95
C ALA A 572 -7.55 9.68 10.89
N ARG A 573 -6.85 10.81 11.07
CA ARG A 573 -5.37 10.89 11.02
C ARG A 573 -4.64 10.58 12.33
N SER A 574 -5.35 10.40 13.44
CA SER A 574 -4.75 10.15 14.76
C SER A 574 -4.95 8.69 15.21
N SER A 575 -6.04 8.40 15.91
CA SER A 575 -6.32 7.09 16.53
C SER A 575 -7.29 6.21 15.75
N GLY A 576 -8.09 6.79 14.84
CA GLY A 576 -9.00 6.07 13.95
C GLY A 576 -8.30 5.41 12.75
N ALA A 577 -7.06 5.79 12.47
CA ALA A 577 -6.29 5.34 11.31
C ALA A 577 -6.03 3.84 11.21
N ASN A 578 -6.13 3.10 12.31
CA ASN A 578 -6.01 1.63 12.25
C ASN A 578 -7.22 0.97 11.54
N PHE A 579 -8.33 1.70 11.40
CA PHE A 579 -9.59 1.19 10.88
C PHE A 579 -10.14 1.98 9.69
N ILE A 580 -9.63 3.19 9.47
CA ILE A 580 -10.12 4.11 8.44
C ILE A 580 -9.06 4.21 7.35
N THR A 581 -9.49 3.98 6.11
CA THR A 581 -8.71 4.32 4.92
C THR A 581 -9.10 5.73 4.48
N GLU A 582 -8.10 6.59 4.28
CA GLU A 582 -8.25 7.91 3.66
C GLU A 582 -7.82 7.79 2.20
N VAL A 583 -8.72 8.11 1.26
CA VAL A 583 -8.44 8.13 -0.18
C VAL A 583 -8.34 9.59 -0.60
N ASN A 584 -7.13 10.01 -0.99
CA ASN A 584 -6.84 11.36 -1.45
C ASN A 584 -6.55 11.30 -2.96
N SER A 585 -7.29 12.03 -3.79
CA SER A 585 -6.89 12.28 -5.18
C SER A 585 -6.54 13.76 -5.39
N GLU A 586 -5.59 14.04 -6.28
CA GLU A 586 -4.95 15.35 -6.48
C GLU A 586 -5.90 16.55 -6.66
N HIS A 587 -7.17 16.31 -6.98
CA HIS A 587 -8.17 17.34 -7.26
C HIS A 587 -9.49 17.15 -6.49
N SER A 588 -9.58 16.19 -5.55
CA SER A 588 -10.81 15.91 -4.81
C SER A 588 -10.66 16.08 -3.29
N ILE A 589 -11.80 16.30 -2.63
CA ILE A 589 -11.90 16.38 -1.17
C ILE A 589 -11.65 14.97 -0.62
N ALA A 590 -10.73 14.84 0.34
CA ALA A 590 -10.39 13.59 1.03
C ALA A 590 -11.64 12.78 1.40
N THR A 591 -11.71 11.52 0.97
CA THR A 591 -12.77 10.59 1.33
C THR A 591 -12.30 9.56 2.35
N PHE A 592 -13.22 9.11 3.18
CA PHE A 592 -12.97 8.20 4.30
C PHE A 592 -13.91 7.01 4.20
N HIS A 593 -13.38 5.80 4.39
CA HIS A 593 -14.18 4.59 4.56
C HIS A 593 -13.49 3.65 5.56
N ILE A 594 -14.22 2.64 6.04
CA ILE A 594 -13.64 1.64 6.94
C ILE A 594 -12.87 0.62 6.11
N ALA A 595 -11.64 0.33 6.51
CA ALA A 595 -10.70 -0.55 5.81
C ALA A 595 -11.08 -2.03 5.87
N HIS A 596 -11.96 -2.42 6.79
CA HIS A 596 -12.24 -3.82 7.11
C HIS A 596 -13.73 -4.11 7.05
N GLN A 597 -14.14 -5.00 6.14
CA GLN A 597 -15.55 -5.35 5.93
C GLN A 597 -16.21 -5.93 7.19
N VAL A 598 -15.54 -6.83 7.91
CA VAL A 598 -16.05 -7.39 9.18
C VAL A 598 -16.30 -6.30 10.24
N LEU A 599 -15.46 -5.25 10.27
CA LEU A 599 -15.68 -4.12 11.18
C LEU A 599 -16.88 -3.27 10.73
N ASN A 600 -17.04 -3.09 9.42
CA ASN A 600 -18.22 -2.45 8.84
C ASN A 600 -19.51 -3.18 9.25
N GLU A 601 -19.54 -4.50 9.07
CA GLU A 601 -20.68 -5.35 9.43
C GLU A 601 -20.96 -5.31 10.93
N CYS A 602 -19.91 -5.40 11.77
CA CYS A 602 -19.98 -5.25 13.22
C CYS A 602 -20.66 -3.94 13.64
N LEU A 603 -20.18 -2.81 13.11
CA LEU A 603 -20.69 -1.48 13.46
C LEU A 603 -22.14 -1.29 13.00
N ARG A 604 -22.49 -1.80 11.81
CA ARG A 604 -23.87 -1.81 11.29
C ARG A 604 -24.79 -2.69 12.14
N GLU A 605 -24.34 -3.86 12.59
CA GLU A 605 -25.12 -4.75 13.45
C GLU A 605 -25.44 -4.10 14.80
N VAL A 606 -24.45 -3.45 15.43
CA VAL A 606 -24.64 -2.74 16.70
C VAL A 606 -25.64 -1.60 16.54
N ARG A 607 -25.52 -0.79 15.48
CA ARG A 607 -26.49 0.25 15.17
C ARG A 607 -27.88 -0.33 14.91
N GLY A 608 -27.96 -1.49 14.26
CA GLY A 608 -29.18 -2.27 14.03
C GLY A 608 -29.96 -2.64 15.30
N ARG A 609 -29.32 -2.61 16.48
CA ARG A 609 -29.98 -2.81 17.78
C ARG A 609 -30.70 -1.57 18.29
N ILE A 610 -30.33 -0.39 17.79
CA ILE A 610 -30.88 0.92 18.19
C ILE A 610 -31.95 1.38 17.19
N ALA A 611 -31.70 1.19 15.89
CA ALA A 611 -32.61 1.58 14.82
C ALA A 611 -32.62 0.52 13.70
N MET A 612 -33.73 0.40 12.98
CA MET A 612 -33.80 -0.54 11.86
C MET A 612 -32.90 -0.05 10.72
N PRO A 613 -32.08 -0.93 10.09
CA PRO A 613 -31.16 -0.52 9.02
C PRO A 613 -31.83 0.23 7.86
N VAL A 614 -33.04 -0.20 7.48
CA VAL A 614 -33.83 0.46 6.41
C VAL A 614 -34.26 1.87 6.81
N GLU A 615 -34.53 2.12 8.10
CA GLU A 615 -34.91 3.44 8.60
C GLU A 615 -33.72 4.40 8.61
N ASP A 616 -32.55 3.94 9.06
CA ASP A 616 -31.30 4.71 9.02
C ASP A 616 -30.90 5.05 7.58
N GLU A 617 -30.97 4.07 6.66
CA GLU A 617 -30.76 4.30 5.23
C GLU A 617 -31.79 5.29 4.65
N SER A 618 -33.05 5.23 5.08
CA SER A 618 -34.06 6.21 4.66
C SER A 618 -33.75 7.63 5.16
N ARG A 619 -33.29 7.77 6.41
CA ARG A 619 -32.89 9.06 6.97
C ARG A 619 -31.67 9.63 6.25
N LEU A 620 -30.64 8.80 6.03
CA LEU A 620 -29.44 9.18 5.26
C LEU A 620 -29.79 9.58 3.84
N THR A 621 -30.59 8.77 3.14
CA THR A 621 -31.03 9.05 1.76
C THR A 621 -31.75 10.40 1.68
N LYS A 622 -32.65 10.69 2.63
CA LYS A 622 -33.36 11.99 2.70
C LYS A 622 -32.39 13.16 2.95
N ALA A 623 -31.46 13.01 3.88
CA ALA A 623 -30.47 14.02 4.19
C ALA A 623 -29.57 14.32 2.99
N PHE A 624 -29.15 13.27 2.27
CA PHE A 624 -28.34 13.38 1.06
C PHE A 624 -29.10 14.00 -0.12
N ILE A 625 -30.37 13.65 -0.33
CA ILE A 625 -31.24 14.32 -1.30
C ILE A 625 -31.36 15.82 -0.96
N SER A 626 -31.65 16.14 0.30
CA SER A 626 -31.78 17.54 0.75
C SER A 626 -30.48 18.32 0.59
N LEU A 627 -29.32 17.71 0.86
CA LEU A 627 -28.02 18.32 0.59
C LEU A 627 -27.87 18.62 -0.89
N GLY A 628 -28.09 17.63 -1.77
CA GLY A 628 -28.01 17.79 -3.22
C GLY A 628 -28.93 18.88 -3.78
N GLU A 629 -30.15 19.00 -3.24
CA GLU A 629 -31.09 20.07 -3.58
C GLU A 629 -30.61 21.45 -3.10
N SER A 630 -30.02 21.54 -1.90
CA SER A 630 -29.57 22.80 -1.31
C SER A 630 -28.34 23.40 -2.00
N VAL A 631 -27.37 22.56 -2.40
CA VAL A 631 -26.15 22.99 -3.12
C VAL A 631 -26.34 23.03 -4.64
N GLY A 632 -27.43 22.41 -5.11
CA GLY A 632 -27.70 22.13 -6.51
C GLY A 632 -26.92 20.90 -7.00
N TRP A 633 -27.61 20.00 -7.70
CA TRP A 633 -27.03 18.73 -8.16
C TRP A 633 -25.79 18.86 -9.07
N ALA A 634 -25.62 20.01 -9.75
CA ALA A 634 -24.42 20.31 -10.52
C ALA A 634 -23.16 20.50 -9.65
N ASN A 635 -23.33 20.94 -8.39
CA ASN A 635 -22.25 21.18 -7.42
C ASN A 635 -22.27 20.16 -6.27
N ALA A 636 -23.14 19.15 -6.33
CA ALA A 636 -23.23 18.13 -5.30
C ALA A 636 -21.93 17.30 -5.26
N PRO A 637 -21.51 16.81 -4.08
CA PRO A 637 -20.40 15.89 -3.98
C PRO A 637 -20.57 14.69 -4.93
N LEU A 638 -19.51 14.31 -5.65
CA LEU A 638 -19.53 13.21 -6.61
C LEU A 638 -20.06 11.90 -6.01
N TYR A 639 -19.79 11.68 -4.72
CA TYR A 639 -20.34 10.56 -3.96
C TYR A 639 -21.87 10.49 -4.06
N LEU A 640 -22.58 11.62 -3.95
CA LEU A 640 -24.04 11.65 -4.05
C LEU A 640 -24.54 11.33 -5.46
N LEU A 641 -23.82 11.76 -6.50
CA LEU A 641 -24.20 11.48 -7.89
C LEU A 641 -24.02 10.01 -8.25
N ARG A 642 -23.13 9.30 -7.56
CA ARG A 642 -22.76 7.91 -7.83
C ARG A 642 -23.43 6.90 -6.89
N CYS A 643 -23.38 7.13 -5.57
CA CYS A 643 -23.69 6.12 -4.56
C CYS A 643 -25.09 6.27 -3.94
N LEU A 644 -25.79 7.40 -4.20
CA LEU A 644 -27.15 7.62 -3.70
C LEU A 644 -28.19 6.57 -4.16
N PRO A 645 -28.11 5.98 -5.38
CA PRO A 645 -29.00 4.89 -5.78
C PRO A 645 -28.92 3.67 -4.86
N ALA A 646 -27.73 3.29 -4.40
CA ALA A 646 -27.54 2.16 -3.49
C ALA A 646 -28.18 2.42 -2.12
N HIS A 647 -27.99 3.63 -1.57
CA HIS A 647 -28.68 4.06 -0.34
C HIS A 647 -30.21 4.06 -0.53
N ALA A 648 -30.71 4.59 -1.64
CA ALA A 648 -32.13 4.63 -1.95
C ALA A 648 -32.71 3.22 -2.16
N GLN A 649 -31.97 2.28 -2.73
CA GLN A 649 -32.39 0.88 -2.85
C GLN A 649 -32.59 0.24 -1.46
N ARG A 650 -31.60 0.37 -0.58
CA ARG A 650 -31.67 -0.16 0.80
C ARG A 650 -32.76 0.51 1.63
N ALA A 651 -33.05 1.78 1.35
CA ALA A 651 -34.14 2.54 1.96
C ALA A 651 -35.52 2.27 1.35
N GLY A 652 -35.62 1.57 0.21
CA GLY A 652 -36.86 1.43 -0.56
C GLY A 652 -37.39 2.75 -1.14
N MET A 653 -36.48 3.67 -1.49
CA MET A 653 -36.74 5.06 -1.90
C MET A 653 -36.34 5.35 -3.36
N ILE A 654 -36.19 4.32 -4.20
CA ILE A 654 -35.84 4.49 -5.64
C ILE A 654 -36.81 5.42 -6.37
N ASP A 655 -38.11 5.31 -6.08
CA ASP A 655 -39.13 6.22 -6.62
C ASP A 655 -38.78 7.70 -6.40
N ALA A 656 -38.26 8.06 -5.21
CA ALA A 656 -37.91 9.45 -4.89
C ALA A 656 -36.75 9.99 -5.76
N LEU A 657 -35.84 9.12 -6.20
CA LEU A 657 -34.78 9.50 -7.13
C LEU A 657 -35.29 9.59 -8.57
N LEU A 658 -36.11 8.63 -9.01
CA LEU A 658 -36.67 8.59 -10.35
C LEU A 658 -37.64 9.73 -10.65
N THR A 659 -38.32 10.27 -9.62
CA THR A 659 -39.17 11.46 -9.76
C THR A 659 -38.41 12.78 -9.62
N ASN A 660 -37.12 12.76 -9.30
CA ASN A 660 -36.31 13.97 -9.15
C ASN A 660 -35.57 14.26 -10.47
N ASP A 661 -36.22 15.00 -11.37
CA ASP A 661 -35.65 15.32 -12.69
C ASP A 661 -34.32 16.06 -12.62
N ASN A 662 -34.15 16.94 -11.62
CA ASN A 662 -32.88 17.64 -11.42
C ASN A 662 -31.76 16.68 -11.01
N TYR A 663 -32.05 15.70 -10.15
CA TYR A 663 -31.10 14.64 -9.84
C TYR A 663 -30.75 13.83 -11.09
N LEU A 664 -31.74 13.36 -11.86
CA LEU A 664 -31.52 12.57 -13.07
C LEU A 664 -30.69 13.27 -14.15
N CYS A 665 -30.72 14.61 -14.19
CA CYS A 665 -29.87 15.39 -15.10
C CYS A 665 -28.38 15.25 -14.78
N HIS A 666 -28.01 15.05 -13.52
CA HIS A 666 -26.62 15.10 -13.05
C HIS A 666 -26.11 13.76 -12.51
N ALA A 667 -27.01 12.85 -12.12
CA ALA A 667 -26.67 11.55 -11.57
C ALA A 667 -25.87 10.69 -12.57
N ASP A 668 -25.07 9.78 -12.03
CA ASP A 668 -24.55 8.67 -12.80
C ASP A 668 -25.68 7.65 -13.03
N LEU A 669 -26.36 7.79 -14.16
CA LEU A 669 -27.48 6.93 -14.52
C LEU A 669 -27.08 5.45 -14.63
N ARG A 670 -25.78 5.12 -14.81
CA ARG A 670 -25.29 3.74 -14.83
C ARG A 670 -25.46 3.06 -13.47
N GLN A 671 -25.30 3.82 -12.38
CA GLN A 671 -25.48 3.33 -11.01
C GLN A 671 -26.96 3.26 -10.60
N LEU A 672 -27.85 4.00 -11.26
CA LEU A 672 -29.29 3.95 -11.01
C LEU A 672 -29.98 2.81 -11.78
N ARG A 673 -29.45 2.45 -12.96
CA ARG A 673 -30.04 1.45 -13.87
C ARG A 673 -30.39 0.11 -13.22
N PRO A 674 -29.52 -0.53 -12.40
CA PRO A 674 -29.82 -1.82 -11.77
C PRO A 674 -31.07 -1.81 -10.86
N PHE A 675 -31.51 -0.63 -10.44
CA PHE A 675 -32.60 -0.46 -9.49
C PHE A 675 -33.90 0.04 -10.13
N MET A 676 -33.92 0.32 -11.44
CA MET A 676 -35.10 0.90 -12.11
C MET A 676 -36.34 -0.01 -12.05
N ASP A 677 -36.15 -1.33 -12.04
CA ASP A 677 -37.25 -2.31 -11.91
C ASP A 677 -37.88 -2.31 -10.50
N LEU A 678 -37.25 -1.65 -9.53
CA LEU A 678 -37.81 -1.46 -8.19
C LEU A 678 -38.83 -0.31 -8.12
N ALA A 679 -39.03 0.43 -9.21
CA ALA A 679 -39.97 1.54 -9.30
C ALA A 679 -41.44 1.08 -9.09
N ARG A 680 -42.14 1.69 -8.14
CA ARG A 680 -43.52 1.28 -7.79
C ARG A 680 -44.58 2.27 -8.24
N SER A 681 -44.30 3.56 -8.18
CA SER A 681 -45.23 4.62 -8.59
C SER A 681 -45.31 4.70 -10.12
N PRO A 682 -46.49 5.03 -10.69
CA PRO A 682 -46.66 5.17 -12.14
C PRO A 682 -45.69 6.17 -12.77
N GLU A 683 -45.38 7.25 -12.06
CA GLU A 683 -44.45 8.28 -12.51
C GLU A 683 -43.00 7.77 -12.55
N ALA A 684 -42.54 7.11 -11.48
CA ALA A 684 -41.21 6.50 -11.45
C ALA A 684 -41.06 5.39 -12.51
N GLN A 685 -42.10 4.59 -12.72
CA GLN A 685 -42.11 3.56 -13.79
C GLN A 685 -42.06 4.17 -15.19
N ALA A 686 -42.76 5.29 -15.41
CA ALA A 686 -42.68 6.01 -16.68
C ALA A 686 -41.27 6.58 -16.91
N LYS A 687 -40.66 7.17 -15.89
CA LYS A 687 -39.27 7.67 -15.95
C LYS A 687 -38.26 6.54 -16.15
N ALA A 688 -38.40 5.42 -15.44
CA ALA A 688 -37.58 4.23 -15.65
C ALA A 688 -37.66 3.71 -17.09
N ARG A 689 -38.87 3.61 -17.67
CA ARG A 689 -39.04 3.20 -19.07
C ARG A 689 -38.38 4.18 -20.04
N LEU A 690 -38.54 5.48 -19.82
CA LEU A 690 -37.90 6.51 -20.65
C LEU A 690 -36.37 6.42 -20.58
N LEU A 691 -35.80 6.24 -19.38
CA LEU A 691 -34.36 6.06 -19.17
C LEU A 691 -33.82 4.77 -19.82
N SER A 692 -34.65 3.72 -19.90
CA SER A 692 -34.30 2.45 -20.56
C SER A 692 -34.44 2.49 -22.09
N GLN A 693 -35.33 3.34 -22.63
CA GLN A 693 -35.62 3.40 -24.07
C GLN A 693 -34.77 4.44 -24.82
N GLU A 694 -34.39 5.54 -24.18
CA GLU A 694 -33.60 6.60 -24.81
C GLU A 694 -32.11 6.21 -24.84
N SER A 695 -31.67 5.62 -25.95
CA SER A 695 -30.25 5.34 -26.20
C SER A 695 -29.46 6.66 -26.20
N GLY A 696 -28.40 6.72 -25.37
CA GLY A 696 -27.56 7.91 -25.21
C GLY A 696 -27.95 8.88 -24.09
N ILE A 697 -29.08 8.69 -23.38
CA ILE A 697 -29.40 9.55 -22.22
C ILE A 697 -28.35 9.44 -21.10
N THR A 698 -27.75 8.26 -20.94
CA THR A 698 -26.68 7.99 -19.97
C THR A 698 -25.42 8.80 -20.25
N ASP A 699 -25.06 9.02 -21.52
CA ASP A 699 -23.83 9.75 -21.89
C ASP A 699 -24.12 11.21 -22.27
N ALA A 700 -25.40 11.59 -22.36
CA ALA A 700 -25.81 12.95 -22.67
C ALA A 700 -25.38 13.94 -21.56
N PRO A 701 -24.93 15.16 -21.92
CA PRO A 701 -24.65 16.20 -20.94
C PRO A 701 -25.93 16.65 -20.21
N PRO A 702 -25.84 17.20 -18.99
CA PRO A 702 -27.02 17.52 -18.16
C PRO A 702 -28.09 18.37 -18.84
N SER A 703 -27.69 19.34 -19.68
CA SER A 703 -28.62 20.18 -20.44
C SER A 703 -29.44 19.41 -21.48
N LEU A 704 -28.82 18.42 -22.12
CA LEU A 704 -29.50 17.55 -23.09
C LEU A 704 -30.39 16.55 -22.35
N ARG A 705 -29.93 15.98 -21.23
CA ARG A 705 -30.76 15.13 -20.35
C ARG A 705 -32.01 15.85 -19.88
N ALA A 706 -31.89 17.10 -19.42
CA ALA A 706 -33.04 17.92 -19.03
C ALA A 706 -34.08 18.06 -20.14
N THR A 707 -33.62 18.19 -21.40
CA THR A 707 -34.50 18.31 -22.57
C THR A 707 -35.17 16.97 -22.90
N MET A 708 -34.42 15.86 -22.82
CA MET A 708 -34.93 14.51 -23.07
C MET A 708 -35.95 14.09 -21.99
N LEU A 709 -35.67 14.39 -20.72
CA LEU A 709 -36.54 14.09 -19.57
C LEU A 709 -37.84 14.92 -19.57
N ALA A 710 -37.86 16.06 -20.26
CA ALA A 710 -39.00 16.98 -20.33
C ALA A 710 -39.97 16.71 -21.50
N SER A 711 -39.66 15.80 -22.45
CA SER A 711 -40.50 15.57 -23.63
C SER A 711 -41.62 14.55 -23.34
N PRO A 712 -42.91 14.91 -23.49
CA PRO A 712 -43.99 13.94 -23.45
C PRO A 712 -44.09 13.23 -24.81
N ARG A 713 -43.69 11.95 -24.89
CA ARG A 713 -43.99 11.10 -26.05
C ARG A 713 -45.24 10.25 -25.76
N GLU A 714 -46.35 10.66 -26.35
CA GLU A 714 -47.50 9.77 -26.56
C GLU A 714 -47.16 8.77 -27.68
N GLU A 715 -47.34 7.48 -27.40
CA GLU A 715 -47.18 6.38 -28.34
C GLU A 715 -48.19 6.47 -29.51
N SER A 716 -47.71 6.45 -30.75
CA SER A 716 -48.52 5.96 -31.89
C SER A 716 -47.67 5.07 -32.80
N LEU A 717 -47.86 3.76 -32.66
CA LEU A 717 -47.31 2.74 -33.56
C LEU A 717 -48.08 2.73 -34.88
N VAL A 718 -47.37 2.95 -36.00
CA VAL A 718 -47.80 2.51 -37.34
C VAL A 718 -46.60 1.86 -38.02
N ASP A 719 -46.61 0.54 -38.10
CA ASP A 719 -45.69 -0.26 -38.92
C ASP A 719 -45.89 0.05 -40.41
N VAL A 720 -44.80 0.39 -41.10
CA VAL A 720 -44.73 0.36 -42.57
C VAL A 720 -43.54 -0.51 -42.96
N ASP A 721 -43.84 -1.76 -43.34
CA ASP A 721 -42.90 -2.70 -43.93
C ASP A 721 -42.45 -2.21 -45.33
N LEU A 722 -41.15 -1.94 -45.49
CA LEU A 722 -40.48 -1.80 -46.79
C LEU A 722 -39.40 -2.88 -46.92
N PRO A 723 -39.28 -3.56 -48.08
CA PRO A 723 -38.37 -4.67 -48.24
C PRO A 723 -36.95 -4.17 -48.53
N ILE A 724 -36.12 -4.08 -47.48
CA ILE A 724 -34.68 -3.89 -47.61
C ILE A 724 -34.02 -5.27 -47.50
N SER A 725 -33.16 -5.63 -48.47
CA SER A 725 -32.50 -6.94 -48.51
C SER A 725 -31.66 -7.22 -47.25
N ASN A 726 -31.58 -8.47 -46.81
CA ASN A 726 -30.83 -8.86 -45.60
C ASN A 726 -29.34 -8.45 -45.61
N GLN A 727 -28.72 -8.24 -46.79
CA GLN A 727 -27.34 -7.72 -46.89
C GLN A 727 -27.20 -6.25 -46.47
N THR A 728 -28.26 -5.45 -46.53
CA THR A 728 -28.26 -4.05 -46.09
C THR A 728 -28.71 -3.87 -44.64
N ARG A 729 -29.37 -4.88 -44.03
CA ARG A 729 -29.76 -4.87 -42.61
C ARG A 729 -28.57 -5.07 -41.66
N SER A 730 -27.59 -5.89 -42.03
CA SER A 730 -26.38 -6.15 -41.23
C SER A 730 -25.46 -4.93 -41.12
N ALA A 731 -25.42 -4.08 -42.15
CA ALA A 731 -24.64 -2.84 -42.18
C ALA A 731 -25.27 -1.68 -41.36
N LEU A 732 -26.51 -1.83 -40.89
CA LEU A 732 -27.26 -0.81 -40.15
C LEU A 732 -27.45 -1.16 -38.66
N ARG A 733 -26.83 -2.24 -38.17
CA ARG A 733 -26.79 -2.51 -36.72
C ARG A 733 -25.60 -1.81 -36.09
N TYR A 734 -25.79 -1.21 -34.93
CA TYR A 734 -24.69 -0.75 -34.07
C TYR A 734 -24.71 -1.55 -32.77
N TRP A 735 -23.52 -1.73 -32.20
CA TRP A 735 -23.38 -2.38 -30.92
C TRP A 735 -23.51 -1.35 -29.79
N THR A 736 -24.29 -1.69 -28.78
CA THR A 736 -24.49 -0.90 -27.56
C THR A 736 -24.13 -1.72 -26.34
N GLU A 737 -23.64 -1.03 -25.30
CA GLU A 737 -23.55 -1.63 -23.98
C GLU A 737 -24.97 -1.81 -23.43
N ARG A 738 -25.35 -3.07 -23.22
CA ARG A 738 -26.62 -3.46 -22.62
C ARG A 738 -26.56 -3.38 -21.10
N ASP A 739 -25.51 -3.96 -20.52
CA ASP A 739 -25.35 -4.08 -19.07
C ASP A 739 -23.86 -4.08 -18.68
N SER A 740 -23.59 -3.73 -17.43
CA SER A 740 -22.27 -3.74 -16.80
C SER A 740 -22.38 -4.41 -15.43
N LEU A 741 -21.69 -5.53 -15.26
CA LEU A 741 -21.64 -6.28 -14.02
C LEU A 741 -20.37 -5.91 -13.26
N TYR A 742 -20.52 -5.66 -11.97
CA TYR A 742 -19.43 -5.35 -11.06
C TYR A 742 -19.50 -6.28 -9.85
N GLY A 743 -18.34 -6.57 -9.29
CA GLY A 743 -18.27 -7.26 -8.00
C GLY A 743 -16.91 -7.87 -7.71
N HIS A 744 -16.12 -8.19 -8.74
CA HIS A 744 -14.72 -8.57 -8.55
C HIS A 744 -13.93 -7.42 -7.92
N GLU A 745 -13.00 -7.77 -7.03
CA GLU A 745 -12.17 -6.79 -6.29
C GLU A 745 -10.92 -6.39 -7.06
N ASP A 746 -10.61 -7.08 -8.15
CA ASP A 746 -9.44 -6.87 -9.01
C ASP A 746 -9.75 -7.20 -10.49
N GLY A 747 -8.76 -7.14 -11.37
CA GLY A 747 -8.90 -7.37 -12.82
C GLY A 747 -9.63 -8.68 -13.17
N VAL A 748 -10.46 -8.67 -14.21
CA VAL A 748 -11.27 -9.83 -14.62
C VAL A 748 -10.70 -10.47 -15.88
N ASN A 749 -10.13 -11.66 -15.73
CA ASN A 749 -9.23 -12.29 -16.71
C ASN A 749 -9.98 -13.05 -17.79
N ALA A 750 -11.02 -13.81 -17.43
CA ALA A 750 -11.78 -14.60 -18.39
C ALA A 750 -13.29 -14.58 -18.13
N VAL A 751 -14.04 -14.89 -19.20
CA VAL A 751 -15.48 -15.10 -19.16
C VAL A 751 -15.87 -16.31 -20.01
N CYS A 752 -16.80 -17.12 -19.49
CA CYS A 752 -17.37 -18.26 -20.19
C CYS A 752 -18.89 -18.30 -19.99
N ALA A 753 -19.64 -18.38 -21.09
CA ALA A 753 -21.08 -18.60 -21.03
C ALA A 753 -21.41 -20.09 -20.97
N PHE A 754 -22.39 -20.45 -20.15
CA PHE A 754 -22.85 -21.83 -20.02
C PHE A 754 -24.34 -21.90 -19.73
N THR A 755 -24.93 -23.07 -19.98
CA THR A 755 -26.34 -23.33 -19.69
C THR A 755 -26.46 -24.22 -18.46
N LEU A 756 -27.26 -23.78 -17.49
CA LEU A 756 -27.63 -24.54 -16.31
C LEU A 756 -29.15 -24.47 -16.15
N ASP A 757 -29.83 -25.61 -16.07
CA ASP A 757 -31.30 -25.67 -15.89
C ASP A 757 -32.10 -24.86 -16.94
N ASN A 758 -31.65 -24.88 -18.20
CA ASN A 758 -32.19 -24.09 -19.32
C ASN A 758 -32.05 -22.57 -19.18
N GLN A 759 -31.21 -22.09 -18.26
CA GLN A 759 -30.85 -20.70 -18.11
C GLN A 759 -29.41 -20.47 -18.60
N THR A 760 -29.20 -19.44 -19.41
CA THR A 760 -27.86 -18.98 -19.79
C THR A 760 -27.26 -18.18 -18.65
N LEU A 761 -26.08 -18.57 -18.19
CA LEU A 761 -25.29 -17.92 -17.14
C LEU A 761 -23.90 -17.58 -17.67
N LEU A 762 -23.20 -16.68 -16.98
CA LEU A 762 -21.79 -16.34 -17.22
C LEU A 762 -20.95 -16.74 -16.01
N ALA A 763 -19.80 -17.38 -16.24
CA ALA A 763 -18.75 -17.55 -15.23
C ALA A 763 -17.59 -16.61 -15.57
N THR A 764 -17.05 -15.93 -14.55
CA THR A 764 -15.92 -15.00 -14.71
C THR A 764 -14.84 -15.31 -13.68
N THR A 765 -13.58 -15.08 -14.05
CA THR A 765 -12.41 -15.31 -13.18
C THR A 765 -11.61 -14.02 -13.04
N SER A 766 -10.87 -13.88 -11.94
CA SER A 766 -10.22 -12.61 -11.60
C SER A 766 -8.95 -12.82 -10.79
N ASP A 767 -8.14 -11.77 -10.77
CA ASP A 767 -6.99 -11.59 -9.88
C ASP A 767 -7.39 -11.54 -8.40
N ASP A 768 -8.68 -11.37 -8.08
CA ASP A 768 -9.21 -11.46 -6.72
C ASP A 768 -9.27 -12.89 -6.14
N GLU A 769 -8.65 -13.86 -6.81
CA GLU A 769 -8.61 -15.29 -6.46
C GLU A 769 -10.00 -15.99 -6.54
N THR A 770 -11.03 -15.30 -7.06
CA THR A 770 -12.40 -15.82 -7.11
C THR A 770 -12.91 -16.10 -8.51
N ILE A 771 -13.89 -17.02 -8.58
CA ILE A 771 -14.75 -17.21 -9.75
C ILE A 771 -16.15 -16.78 -9.39
N ARG A 772 -16.80 -16.00 -10.24
CA ARG A 772 -18.17 -15.53 -10.02
C ARG A 772 -19.11 -16.01 -11.10
N ILE A 773 -20.31 -16.40 -10.70
CA ILE A 773 -21.37 -16.83 -11.60
C ILE A 773 -22.45 -15.76 -11.64
N TRP A 774 -22.82 -15.32 -12.82
CA TRP A 774 -23.74 -14.22 -13.06
C TRP A 774 -24.92 -14.68 -13.91
N ASP A 775 -26.08 -14.12 -13.61
CA ASP A 775 -27.21 -14.14 -14.53
C ASP A 775 -27.16 -12.88 -15.43
N PRO A 776 -26.83 -13.03 -16.72
CA PRO A 776 -26.73 -11.90 -17.64
C PRO A 776 -28.09 -11.23 -17.92
N ARG A 777 -29.22 -11.81 -17.48
CA ARG A 777 -30.54 -11.17 -17.62
C ARG A 777 -30.83 -10.20 -16.48
N THR A 778 -30.41 -10.51 -15.25
CA THR A 778 -30.74 -9.75 -14.05
C THR A 778 -29.56 -8.97 -13.48
N GLY A 779 -28.34 -9.27 -13.96
CA GLY A 779 -27.08 -8.81 -13.39
C GLY A 779 -26.76 -9.40 -12.02
N HIS A 780 -27.60 -10.32 -11.53
CA HIS A 780 -27.44 -10.90 -10.20
C HIS A 780 -26.29 -11.91 -10.18
N GLN A 781 -25.46 -11.82 -9.16
CA GLN A 781 -24.40 -12.79 -8.89
C GLN A 781 -24.96 -14.00 -8.13
N HIS A 782 -24.98 -15.17 -8.74
CA HIS A 782 -25.47 -16.41 -8.13
C HIS A 782 -24.51 -16.97 -7.08
N HIS A 783 -23.22 -17.07 -7.42
CA HIS A 783 -22.21 -17.70 -6.56
C HIS A 783 -20.86 -16.98 -6.69
N THR A 784 -20.11 -16.96 -5.58
CA THR A 784 -18.66 -16.75 -5.58
C THR A 784 -18.01 -18.07 -5.19
N LEU A 785 -17.24 -18.66 -6.10
CA LEU A 785 -16.46 -19.85 -5.86
C LEU A 785 -15.08 -19.41 -5.38
N LYS A 786 -14.73 -19.82 -4.17
CA LYS A 786 -13.43 -19.56 -3.55
C LYS A 786 -12.68 -20.86 -3.38
N GLY A 787 -11.38 -20.84 -3.64
CA GLY A 787 -10.51 -21.97 -3.33
C GLY A 787 -9.14 -21.89 -3.95
N HIS A 788 -9.00 -21.30 -5.14
CA HIS A 788 -7.69 -20.91 -5.66
C HIS A 788 -6.99 -19.97 -4.67
N THR A 789 -5.66 -20.00 -4.67
CA THR A 789 -4.83 -19.23 -3.73
C THR A 789 -3.99 -18.16 -4.41
N ASP A 790 -4.27 -17.92 -5.70
CA ASP A 790 -3.63 -16.92 -6.54
C ASP A 790 -4.58 -16.56 -7.71
N TRP A 791 -4.15 -15.69 -8.63
CA TRP A 791 -4.93 -15.21 -9.77
C TRP A 791 -5.58 -16.34 -10.57
N VAL A 792 -6.83 -16.14 -11.02
CA VAL A 792 -7.58 -17.15 -11.78
C VAL A 792 -7.67 -16.72 -13.25
N ASN A 793 -6.92 -17.40 -14.11
CA ASN A 793 -6.62 -16.94 -15.46
C ASN A 793 -7.69 -17.30 -16.49
N ALA A 794 -8.24 -18.51 -16.41
CA ALA A 794 -9.24 -18.97 -17.37
C ALA A 794 -10.36 -19.80 -16.75
N VAL A 795 -11.49 -19.85 -17.45
CA VAL A 795 -12.63 -20.70 -17.14
C VAL A 795 -13.19 -21.34 -18.41
N CYS A 796 -13.52 -22.63 -18.32
CA CYS A 796 -14.16 -23.39 -19.39
C CYS A 796 -15.30 -24.23 -18.83
N ALA A 797 -16.49 -24.08 -19.41
CA ALA A 797 -17.64 -24.94 -19.11
C ALA A 797 -17.59 -26.22 -19.95
N PHE A 798 -17.93 -27.34 -19.32
CA PHE A 798 -17.97 -28.64 -20.00
C PHE A 798 -19.08 -29.53 -19.43
N THR A 799 -19.46 -30.55 -20.19
CA THR A 799 -20.43 -31.54 -19.75
C THR A 799 -19.73 -32.87 -19.45
N LEU A 800 -19.98 -33.39 -18.25
CA LEU A 800 -19.54 -34.71 -17.80
C LEU A 800 -20.74 -35.42 -17.20
N ASP A 801 -21.04 -36.64 -17.67
CA ASP A 801 -22.17 -37.45 -17.16
C ASP A 801 -23.53 -36.70 -17.16
N ASN A 802 -23.79 -35.91 -18.20
CA ASN A 802 -24.98 -35.03 -18.34
C ASN A 802 -25.08 -33.91 -17.30
N GLN A 803 -24.00 -33.61 -16.58
CA GLN A 803 -23.89 -32.47 -15.67
C GLN A 803 -22.97 -31.39 -16.27
N THR A 804 -23.41 -30.14 -16.23
CA THR A 804 -22.57 -28.98 -16.55
C THR A 804 -21.62 -28.71 -15.39
N LEU A 805 -20.31 -28.67 -15.66
CA LEU A 805 -19.25 -28.35 -14.72
C LEU A 805 -18.40 -27.19 -15.28
N LEU A 806 -17.63 -26.55 -14.40
CA LEU A 806 -16.65 -25.53 -14.76
C LEU A 806 -15.24 -26.02 -14.43
N ALA A 807 -14.28 -25.85 -15.34
CA ALA A 807 -12.86 -26.00 -15.08
C ALA A 807 -12.22 -24.60 -15.03
N THR A 808 -11.37 -24.35 -14.04
CA THR A 808 -10.68 -23.07 -13.85
C THR A 808 -9.19 -23.28 -13.67
N THR A 809 -8.37 -22.35 -14.16
CA THR A 809 -6.90 -22.40 -14.05
C THR A 809 -6.37 -21.17 -13.33
N SER A 810 -5.21 -21.29 -12.70
CA SER A 810 -4.68 -20.25 -11.82
C SER A 810 -3.16 -20.26 -11.75
N ASP A 811 -2.61 -19.14 -11.30
CA ASP A 811 -1.21 -18.96 -10.90
C ASP A 811 -0.82 -19.84 -9.71
N ASP A 812 -1.79 -20.43 -8.99
CA ASP A 812 -1.54 -21.42 -7.94
C ASP A 812 -1.07 -22.80 -8.46
N GLU A 813 -0.69 -22.88 -9.75
CA GLU A 813 -0.24 -24.07 -10.49
C GLU A 813 -1.32 -25.17 -10.60
N THR A 814 -2.58 -24.89 -10.25
CA THR A 814 -3.65 -25.88 -10.23
C THR A 814 -4.77 -25.60 -11.23
N ILE A 815 -5.46 -26.68 -11.58
CA ILE A 815 -6.76 -26.62 -12.27
C ILE A 815 -7.82 -27.13 -11.30
N ARG A 816 -8.94 -26.43 -11.17
CA ARG A 816 -10.04 -26.84 -10.30
C ARG A 816 -11.31 -27.08 -11.09
N ILE A 817 -12.04 -28.12 -10.70
CA ILE A 817 -13.33 -28.47 -11.28
C ILE A 817 -14.41 -28.14 -10.28
N TRP A 818 -15.43 -27.42 -10.73
CA TRP A 818 -16.51 -26.91 -9.91
C TRP A 818 -17.87 -27.35 -10.45
N ASP A 819 -18.79 -27.61 -9.52
CA ASP A 819 -20.20 -27.68 -9.84
C ASP A 819 -20.82 -26.29 -9.71
N PRO A 820 -21.22 -25.63 -10.82
CA PRO A 820 -21.79 -24.29 -10.79
C PRO A 820 -23.14 -24.22 -10.07
N ARG A 821 -23.84 -25.35 -9.88
CA ARG A 821 -25.14 -25.38 -9.17
C ARG A 821 -24.97 -25.32 -7.66
N THR A 822 -23.97 -26.03 -7.13
CA THR A 822 -23.75 -26.15 -5.68
C THR A 822 -22.64 -25.25 -5.18
N GLY A 823 -21.78 -24.76 -6.08
CA GLY A 823 -20.55 -24.06 -5.77
C GLY A 823 -19.47 -24.97 -5.18
N HIS A 824 -19.69 -26.28 -5.12
CA HIS A 824 -18.71 -27.21 -4.58
C HIS A 824 -17.61 -27.52 -5.59
N GLN A 825 -16.39 -27.62 -5.06
CA GLN A 825 -15.24 -28.08 -5.81
C GLN A 825 -15.24 -29.63 -5.87
N HIS A 826 -15.20 -30.19 -7.07
CA HIS A 826 -15.12 -31.63 -7.32
C HIS A 826 -13.69 -32.16 -7.24
N HIS A 827 -12.76 -31.52 -7.96
CA HIS A 827 -11.37 -31.97 -8.07
C HIS A 827 -10.39 -30.79 -8.10
N THR A 828 -9.17 -31.05 -7.65
CA THR A 828 -7.98 -30.24 -7.95
C THR A 828 -7.03 -31.11 -8.77
N LEU A 829 -6.74 -30.70 -9.99
CA LEU A 829 -5.74 -31.32 -10.84
C LEU A 829 -4.42 -30.60 -10.60
N LYS A 830 -3.40 -31.37 -10.21
CA LYS A 830 -2.05 -30.87 -9.96
C LYS A 830 -1.08 -31.56 -10.89
N GLY A 831 -0.13 -30.80 -11.43
CA GLY A 831 0.98 -31.39 -12.17
C GLY A 831 1.79 -30.37 -12.95
N HIS A 832 1.18 -29.29 -13.43
CA HIS A 832 1.94 -28.13 -13.91
C HIS A 832 2.87 -27.62 -12.80
N THR A 833 3.99 -27.04 -13.20
CA THR A 833 5.05 -26.58 -12.28
C THR A 833 5.23 -25.06 -12.31
N ASP A 834 4.29 -24.37 -12.94
CA ASP A 834 4.22 -22.92 -13.05
C ASP A 834 2.76 -22.52 -13.36
N TRP A 835 2.50 -21.22 -13.56
CA TRP A 835 1.16 -20.65 -13.79
C TRP A 835 0.39 -21.38 -14.90
N VAL A 836 -0.92 -21.56 -14.70
CA VAL A 836 -1.79 -22.26 -15.67
C VAL A 836 -2.70 -21.24 -16.36
N ASN A 837 -2.43 -20.98 -17.63
CA ASN A 837 -2.95 -19.82 -18.36
C ASN A 837 -4.32 -20.07 -19.00
N ALA A 838 -4.53 -21.25 -19.57
CA ALA A 838 -5.79 -21.56 -20.25
C ALA A 838 -6.24 -23.01 -20.05
N VAL A 839 -7.55 -23.22 -20.24
CA VAL A 839 -8.20 -24.53 -20.25
C VAL A 839 -9.22 -24.62 -21.37
N CYS A 840 -9.23 -25.75 -22.07
CA CYS A 840 -10.20 -26.05 -23.12
C CYS A 840 -10.71 -27.50 -22.96
N ALA A 841 -12.03 -27.67 -22.97
CA ALA A 841 -12.65 -28.98 -22.99
C ALA A 841 -12.82 -29.50 -24.42
N PHE A 842 -12.58 -30.78 -24.63
CA PHE A 842 -12.74 -31.43 -25.94
C PHE A 842 -13.19 -32.88 -25.79
N THR A 843 -13.75 -33.42 -26.88
CA THR A 843 -14.16 -34.82 -26.95
C THR A 843 -13.19 -35.62 -27.80
N LEU A 844 -12.68 -36.71 -27.24
CA LEU A 844 -11.86 -37.70 -27.93
C LEU A 844 -12.41 -39.09 -27.64
N ASP A 845 -12.69 -39.89 -28.66
CA ASP A 845 -13.24 -41.25 -28.50
C ASP A 845 -14.50 -41.33 -27.62
N ASN A 846 -15.39 -40.34 -27.75
CA ASN A 846 -16.60 -40.16 -26.92
C ASN A 846 -16.34 -39.89 -25.43
N GLN A 847 -15.12 -39.53 -25.05
CA GLN A 847 -14.76 -39.11 -23.71
C GLN A 847 -14.48 -37.60 -23.68
N THR A 848 -15.06 -36.90 -22.70
CA THR A 848 -14.73 -35.50 -22.40
C THR A 848 -13.38 -35.44 -21.69
N LEU A 849 -12.44 -34.67 -22.24
CA LEU A 849 -11.11 -34.41 -21.69
C LEU A 849 -10.88 -32.90 -21.57
N LEU A 850 -9.90 -32.50 -20.76
CA LEU A 850 -9.44 -31.11 -20.63
C LEU A 850 -8.01 -30.99 -21.15
N ALA A 851 -7.72 -29.97 -21.96
CA ALA A 851 -6.37 -29.53 -22.28
C ALA A 851 -6.06 -28.24 -21.52
N THR A 852 -4.87 -28.15 -20.93
CA THR A 852 -4.43 -26.99 -20.15
C THR A 852 -3.05 -26.54 -20.59
N THR A 853 -2.78 -25.25 -20.55
CA THR A 853 -1.50 -24.63 -20.94
C THR A 853 -0.89 -23.87 -19.77
N SER A 854 0.42 -23.70 -19.77
CA SER A 854 1.15 -23.16 -18.62
C SER A 854 2.46 -22.50 -19.00
N ASP A 855 2.95 -21.66 -18.09
CA ASP A 855 4.30 -21.08 -18.11
C ASP A 855 5.41 -22.14 -17.96
N ASP A 856 5.06 -23.39 -17.58
CA ASP A 856 5.98 -24.52 -17.60
C ASP A 856 6.36 -25.02 -19.03
N GLU A 857 6.02 -24.26 -20.06
CA GLU A 857 6.22 -24.52 -21.50
C GLU A 857 5.46 -25.76 -22.00
N THR A 858 4.54 -26.33 -21.21
CA THR A 858 3.84 -27.57 -21.57
C THR A 858 2.34 -27.39 -21.73
N ILE A 859 1.77 -28.32 -22.51
CA ILE A 859 0.32 -28.55 -22.54
C ILE A 859 0.03 -29.90 -21.90
N ARG A 860 -0.98 -29.98 -21.04
CA ARG A 860 -1.37 -31.23 -20.39
C ARG A 860 -2.80 -31.61 -20.71
N ILE A 861 -3.01 -32.90 -20.90
CA ILE A 861 -4.34 -33.47 -21.15
C ILE A 861 -4.77 -34.23 -19.91
N TRP A 862 -5.98 -33.96 -19.45
CA TRP A 862 -6.54 -34.49 -18.22
C TRP A 862 -7.87 -35.19 -18.48
N ASP A 863 -8.11 -36.27 -17.75
CA ASP A 863 -9.44 -36.82 -17.59
C ASP A 863 -10.13 -36.15 -16.39
N PRO A 864 -11.14 -35.31 -16.60
CA PRO A 864 -11.82 -34.61 -15.52
C PRO A 864 -12.58 -35.55 -14.59
N ARG A 865 -12.88 -36.79 -15.00
CA ARG A 865 -13.59 -37.77 -14.15
C ARG A 865 -12.66 -38.41 -13.12
N THR A 866 -11.43 -38.72 -13.50
CA THR A 866 -10.47 -39.42 -12.64
C THR A 866 -9.43 -38.49 -12.03
N GLY A 867 -9.28 -37.30 -12.60
CA GLY A 867 -8.21 -36.36 -12.29
C GLY A 867 -6.84 -36.80 -12.80
N HIS A 868 -6.77 -37.89 -13.57
CA HIS A 868 -5.51 -38.38 -14.11
C HIS A 868 -5.07 -37.59 -15.33
N GLN A 869 -3.76 -37.35 -15.39
CA GLN A 869 -3.10 -36.77 -16.56
C GLN A 869 -2.85 -37.87 -17.60
N HIS A 870 -3.36 -37.69 -18.83
CA HIS A 870 -3.15 -38.60 -19.96
C HIS A 870 -1.82 -38.34 -20.67
N HIS A 871 -1.54 -37.08 -21.02
CA HIS A 871 -0.36 -36.70 -21.80
C HIS A 871 0.22 -35.36 -21.33
N THR A 872 1.52 -35.20 -21.55
CA THR A 872 2.22 -33.90 -21.55
C THR A 872 2.74 -33.69 -22.97
N LEU A 873 2.28 -32.64 -23.63
CA LEU A 873 2.77 -32.20 -24.92
C LEU A 873 3.87 -31.17 -24.67
N LYS A 874 5.06 -31.45 -25.21
CA LYS A 874 6.24 -30.57 -25.09
C LYS A 874 6.66 -30.14 -26.47
N GLY A 875 6.99 -28.86 -26.62
CA GLY A 875 7.62 -28.39 -27.85
C GLY A 875 7.70 -26.88 -27.97
N HIS A 876 6.75 -26.12 -27.39
CA HIS A 876 6.93 -24.69 -27.21
C HIS A 876 8.20 -24.42 -26.42
N THR A 877 8.82 -23.27 -26.66
CA THR A 877 10.11 -22.88 -26.04
C THR A 877 9.98 -21.71 -25.09
N ASP A 878 8.74 -21.35 -24.77
CA ASP A 878 8.36 -20.28 -23.85
C ASP A 878 6.92 -20.53 -23.35
N TRP A 879 6.38 -19.63 -22.53
CA TRP A 879 5.06 -19.72 -21.93
C TRP A 879 3.95 -20.05 -22.93
N VAL A 880 2.99 -20.90 -22.54
CA VAL A 880 1.88 -21.33 -23.40
C VAL A 880 0.58 -20.68 -22.94
N ASN A 881 0.05 -19.76 -23.74
CA ASN A 881 -0.95 -18.79 -23.30
C ASN A 881 -2.38 -19.26 -23.52
N ALA A 882 -2.67 -19.92 -24.65
CA ALA A 882 -4.01 -20.39 -24.95
C ALA A 882 -4.03 -21.77 -25.64
N VAL A 883 -5.18 -22.42 -25.52
CA VAL A 883 -5.50 -23.67 -26.21
C VAL A 883 -6.93 -23.66 -26.75
N CYS A 884 -7.11 -24.14 -27.97
CA CYS A 884 -8.42 -24.30 -28.60
C CYS A 884 -8.50 -25.66 -29.31
N ALA A 885 -9.56 -26.41 -29.04
CA ALA A 885 -9.86 -27.65 -29.73
C ALA A 885 -10.66 -27.40 -31.01
N PHE A 886 -10.34 -28.12 -32.08
CA PHE A 886 -11.06 -28.04 -33.34
C PHE A 886 -11.09 -29.37 -34.06
N THR A 887 -12.03 -29.50 -35.00
CA THR A 887 -12.15 -30.70 -35.85
C THR A 887 -11.67 -30.39 -37.25
N LEU A 888 -10.76 -31.21 -37.75
CA LEU A 888 -10.29 -31.19 -39.13
C LEU A 888 -10.34 -32.62 -39.69
N ASP A 889 -10.98 -32.82 -40.83
CA ASP A 889 -11.10 -34.16 -41.46
C ASP A 889 -11.66 -35.25 -40.53
N ASN A 890 -12.65 -34.89 -39.69
CA ASN A 890 -13.24 -35.74 -38.64
C ASN A 890 -12.27 -36.17 -37.52
N GLN A 891 -11.12 -35.51 -37.39
CA GLN A 891 -10.17 -35.70 -36.30
C GLN A 891 -10.18 -34.50 -35.36
N THR A 892 -10.28 -34.74 -34.05
CA THR A 892 -10.07 -33.71 -33.03
C THR A 892 -8.59 -33.38 -32.93
N LEU A 893 -8.25 -32.10 -33.05
CA LEU A 893 -6.91 -31.54 -32.89
C LEU A 893 -6.94 -30.40 -31.88
N LEU A 894 -5.76 -30.02 -31.37
CA LEU A 894 -5.57 -28.87 -30.48
C LEU A 894 -4.66 -27.84 -31.17
N ALA A 895 -5.05 -26.57 -31.13
CA ALA A 895 -4.18 -25.44 -31.45
C ALA A 895 -3.73 -24.77 -30.16
N THR A 896 -2.45 -24.44 -30.05
CA THR A 896 -1.86 -23.79 -28.86
C THR A 896 -1.03 -22.59 -29.28
N THR A 897 -1.00 -21.55 -28.44
CA THR A 897 -0.27 -20.30 -28.69
C THR A 897 0.71 -20.02 -27.55
N SER A 898 1.75 -19.25 -27.82
CA SER A 898 2.87 -19.08 -26.88
C SER A 898 3.63 -17.77 -27.07
N ASP A 899 4.35 -17.38 -26.02
CA ASP A 899 5.39 -16.35 -26.02
C ASP A 899 6.52 -16.64 -27.01
N ASP A 900 6.68 -17.89 -27.46
CA ASP A 900 7.64 -18.27 -28.52
C ASP A 900 7.28 -17.75 -29.93
N GLU A 901 6.29 -16.86 -30.03
CA GLU A 901 5.73 -16.26 -31.25
C GLU A 901 5.09 -17.27 -32.22
N THR A 902 4.87 -18.53 -31.78
CA THR A 902 4.33 -19.60 -32.64
C THR A 902 2.96 -20.10 -32.22
N ILE A 903 2.24 -20.64 -33.20
CA ILE A 903 1.06 -21.46 -32.97
C ILE A 903 1.40 -22.91 -33.33
N ARG A 904 1.03 -23.87 -32.49
CA ARG A 904 1.29 -25.28 -32.76
C ARG A 904 0.01 -26.08 -32.80
N ILE A 905 -0.04 -27.02 -33.74
CA ILE A 905 -1.16 -27.94 -33.91
C ILE A 905 -0.76 -29.32 -33.43
N TRP A 906 -1.56 -29.90 -32.55
CA TRP A 906 -1.28 -31.18 -31.90
C TRP A 906 -2.40 -32.18 -32.14
N ASP A 907 -2.02 -33.43 -32.29
CA ASP A 907 -2.95 -34.55 -32.15
C ASP A 907 -3.00 -34.98 -30.68
N PRO A 908 -4.12 -34.74 -29.97
CA PRO A 908 -4.24 -35.08 -28.56
C PRO A 908 -4.21 -36.60 -28.31
N ARG A 909 -4.45 -37.45 -29.32
CA ARG A 909 -4.41 -38.91 -29.17
C ARG A 909 -2.99 -39.45 -29.15
N THR A 910 -2.12 -38.90 -29.99
CA THR A 910 -0.75 -39.39 -30.15
C THR A 910 0.29 -38.52 -29.44
N GLY A 911 -0.09 -37.28 -29.11
CA GLY A 911 0.80 -36.24 -28.62
C GLY A 911 1.74 -35.68 -29.69
N HIS A 912 1.57 -36.08 -30.96
CA HIS A 912 2.41 -35.58 -32.05
C HIS A 912 2.01 -34.16 -32.47
N GLN A 913 3.02 -33.35 -32.76
CA GLN A 913 2.85 -32.05 -33.35
C GLN A 913 2.71 -32.17 -34.87
N HIS A 914 1.61 -31.66 -35.43
CA HIS A 914 1.34 -31.66 -36.88
C HIS A 914 2.00 -30.47 -37.59
N HIS A 915 1.83 -29.26 -37.05
CA HIS A 915 2.31 -28.03 -37.67
C HIS A 915 2.82 -27.03 -36.63
N THR A 916 3.78 -26.19 -37.05
CA THR A 916 4.12 -24.93 -36.39
C THR A 916 3.79 -23.81 -37.38
N LEU A 917 2.88 -22.93 -37.00
CA LEU A 917 2.54 -21.73 -37.75
C LEU A 917 3.39 -20.59 -37.20
N LYS A 918 4.12 -19.93 -38.11
CA LYS A 918 5.00 -18.81 -37.78
C LYS A 918 4.57 -17.59 -38.56
N GLY A 919 4.58 -16.44 -37.91
CA GLY A 919 4.36 -15.18 -38.60
C GLY A 919 4.14 -13.99 -37.68
N HIS A 920 3.56 -14.19 -36.50
CA HIS A 920 3.53 -13.16 -35.45
C HIS A 920 4.96 -12.76 -35.04
N THR A 921 5.10 -11.55 -34.53
CA THR A 921 6.40 -10.97 -34.12
C THR A 921 6.39 -10.53 -32.66
N GLY A 922 5.56 -11.17 -31.85
CA GLY A 922 5.37 -10.97 -30.42
C GLY A 922 4.59 -12.15 -29.85
N SER A 923 4.36 -12.17 -28.53
CA SER A 923 3.63 -13.26 -27.88
C SER A 923 2.27 -13.47 -28.52
N VAL A 924 1.83 -14.73 -28.64
CA VAL A 924 0.53 -15.09 -29.20
C VAL A 924 -0.43 -15.44 -28.05
N ASN A 925 -1.40 -14.57 -27.80
CA ASN A 925 -2.16 -14.53 -26.55
C ASN A 925 -3.41 -15.43 -26.58
N ALA A 926 -4.11 -15.49 -27.72
CA ALA A 926 -5.30 -16.31 -27.85
C ALA A 926 -5.43 -16.99 -29.22
N VAL A 927 -6.21 -18.07 -29.24
CA VAL A 927 -6.62 -18.78 -30.46
C VAL A 927 -8.08 -19.17 -30.40
N CYS A 928 -8.79 -18.97 -31.52
CA CYS A 928 -10.17 -19.39 -31.69
C CYS A 928 -10.35 -20.09 -33.03
N ALA A 929 -10.95 -21.28 -33.03
CA ALA A 929 -11.34 -21.98 -34.24
C ALA A 929 -12.73 -21.56 -34.69
N PHE A 930 -12.90 -21.37 -36.00
CA PHE A 930 -14.18 -21.02 -36.60
C PHE A 930 -14.34 -21.68 -37.96
N THR A 931 -15.59 -21.75 -38.43
CA THR A 931 -15.90 -22.26 -39.77
C THR A 931 -16.31 -21.11 -40.68
N LEU A 932 -15.67 -20.99 -41.83
CA LEU A 932 -16.04 -20.06 -42.89
C LEU A 932 -16.14 -20.84 -44.20
N ASP A 933 -17.27 -20.72 -44.91
CA ASP A 933 -17.50 -21.41 -46.19
C ASP A 933 -17.25 -22.94 -46.13
N ASN A 934 -17.66 -23.57 -45.02
CA ASN A 934 -17.44 -24.99 -44.69
C ASN A 934 -15.96 -25.40 -44.53
N GLN A 935 -15.06 -24.44 -44.34
CA GLN A 935 -13.66 -24.67 -44.01
C GLN A 935 -13.37 -24.26 -42.56
N THR A 936 -12.73 -25.15 -41.81
CA THR A 936 -12.19 -24.83 -40.48
C THR A 936 -10.96 -23.93 -40.62
N LEU A 937 -10.98 -22.78 -39.94
CA LEU A 937 -9.88 -21.81 -39.86
C LEU A 937 -9.57 -21.50 -38.40
N LEU A 938 -8.39 -20.93 -38.14
CA LEU A 938 -7.97 -20.45 -36.83
C LEU A 938 -7.75 -18.94 -36.88
N ALA A 939 -8.28 -18.21 -35.91
CA ALA A 939 -7.92 -16.81 -35.65
C ALA A 939 -6.99 -16.76 -34.43
N THR A 940 -5.91 -15.99 -34.51
CA THR A 940 -4.91 -15.84 -33.44
C THR A 940 -4.63 -14.37 -33.18
N THR A 941 -4.39 -14.02 -31.93
CA THR A 941 -4.12 -12.65 -31.48
C THR A 941 -2.75 -12.55 -30.81
N SER A 942 -2.14 -11.37 -30.78
CA SER A 942 -0.76 -11.21 -30.35
C SER A 942 -0.44 -9.81 -29.84
N ASP A 943 0.64 -9.73 -29.07
CA ASP A 943 1.34 -8.49 -28.68
C ASP A 943 1.83 -7.67 -29.89
N ASP A 944 1.92 -8.27 -31.08
CA ASP A 944 2.24 -7.55 -32.32
C ASP A 944 1.11 -6.63 -32.84
N GLU A 945 0.06 -6.42 -32.03
CA GLU A 945 -1.14 -5.62 -32.31
C GLU A 945 -1.98 -6.18 -33.47
N THR A 946 -1.73 -7.41 -33.93
CA THR A 946 -2.42 -8.03 -35.07
C THR A 946 -3.25 -9.23 -34.71
N ILE A 947 -4.28 -9.46 -35.53
CA ILE A 947 -5.00 -10.73 -35.59
C ILE A 947 -4.66 -11.43 -36.89
N ARG A 948 -4.38 -12.72 -36.85
CA ARG A 948 -4.07 -13.51 -38.05
C ARG A 948 -5.03 -14.67 -38.22
N ILE A 949 -5.41 -14.91 -39.47
CA ILE A 949 -6.28 -16.02 -39.85
C ILE A 949 -5.44 -17.08 -40.57
N TRP A 950 -5.54 -18.32 -40.13
CA TRP A 950 -4.74 -19.44 -40.62
C TRP A 950 -5.63 -20.58 -41.10
N ASP A 951 -5.18 -21.24 -42.16
CA ASP A 951 -5.68 -22.56 -42.52
C ASP A 951 -4.87 -23.63 -41.78
N PRO A 952 -5.46 -24.34 -40.80
CA PRO A 952 -4.75 -25.36 -40.03
C PRO A 952 -4.32 -26.57 -40.88
N ARG A 953 -4.92 -26.79 -42.05
CA ARG A 953 -4.56 -27.91 -42.95
C ARG A 953 -3.28 -27.65 -43.72
N THR A 954 -3.09 -26.42 -44.19
CA THR A 954 -1.95 -26.04 -45.04
C THR A 954 -0.87 -25.27 -44.29
N GLY A 955 -1.23 -24.70 -43.13
CA GLY A 955 -0.43 -23.76 -42.38
C GLY A 955 -0.30 -22.39 -43.03
N HIS A 956 -1.04 -22.13 -44.12
CA HIS A 956 -1.02 -20.83 -44.78
C HIS A 956 -1.81 -19.78 -44.01
N GLN A 957 -1.26 -18.58 -43.97
CA GLN A 957 -1.91 -17.40 -43.44
C GLN A 957 -2.83 -16.78 -44.51
N HIS A 958 -4.12 -16.64 -44.22
CA HIS A 958 -5.10 -16.03 -45.12
C HIS A 958 -5.12 -14.50 -45.02
N HIS A 959 -5.19 -13.97 -43.80
CA HIS A 959 -5.31 -12.53 -43.54
C HIS A 959 -4.47 -12.10 -42.34
N THR A 960 -4.04 -10.83 -42.35
CA THR A 960 -3.62 -10.09 -41.15
C THR A 960 -4.59 -8.93 -40.98
N LEU A 961 -5.30 -8.91 -39.86
CA LEU A 961 -6.18 -7.83 -39.47
C LEU A 961 -5.38 -6.88 -38.57
N LYS A 962 -5.35 -5.60 -38.94
CA LYS A 962 -4.66 -4.54 -38.22
C LYS A 962 -5.64 -3.46 -37.83
N GLY A 963 -5.50 -2.93 -36.63
CA GLY A 963 -6.28 -1.78 -36.21
C GLY A 963 -6.16 -1.47 -34.73
N HIS A 964 -6.03 -2.48 -33.87
CA HIS A 964 -5.73 -2.27 -32.46
C HIS A 964 -4.40 -1.52 -32.29
N THR A 965 -4.27 -0.79 -31.18
CA THR A 965 -3.08 0.03 -30.86
C THR A 965 -2.37 -0.43 -29.58
N GLY A 966 -2.61 -1.67 -29.18
CA GLY A 966 -2.04 -2.35 -28.03
C GLY A 966 -2.13 -3.86 -28.24
N SER A 967 -1.63 -4.65 -27.28
CA SER A 967 -1.68 -6.11 -27.36
C SER A 967 -3.12 -6.59 -27.56
N VAL A 968 -3.31 -7.62 -28.38
CA VAL A 968 -4.63 -8.21 -28.62
C VAL A 968 -4.78 -9.49 -27.79
N ASN A 969 -5.61 -9.42 -26.76
CA ASN A 969 -5.61 -10.38 -25.65
C ASN A 969 -6.51 -11.58 -25.90
N ALA A 970 -7.68 -11.38 -26.51
CA ALA A 970 -8.61 -12.47 -26.81
C ALA A 970 -9.29 -12.34 -28.17
N VAL A 971 -9.78 -13.48 -28.67
CA VAL A 971 -10.61 -13.57 -29.87
C VAL A 971 -11.74 -14.57 -29.67
N CYS A 972 -12.95 -14.19 -30.09
CA CYS A 972 -14.12 -15.06 -30.10
C CYS A 972 -14.84 -14.97 -31.44
N ALA A 973 -15.13 -16.12 -32.04
CA ALA A 973 -15.96 -16.19 -33.24
C ALA A 973 -17.44 -16.32 -32.87
N PHE A 974 -18.29 -15.61 -33.59
CA PHE A 974 -19.74 -15.65 -33.39
C PHE A 974 -20.50 -15.50 -34.69
N THR A 975 -21.78 -15.89 -34.68
CA THR A 975 -22.67 -15.73 -35.83
C THR A 975 -23.70 -14.67 -35.53
N LEU A 976 -23.80 -13.68 -36.43
CA LEU A 976 -24.81 -12.63 -36.40
C LEU A 976 -25.46 -12.57 -37.78
N ASP A 977 -26.80 -12.65 -37.84
CA ASP A 977 -27.57 -12.62 -39.09
C ASP A 977 -27.06 -13.62 -40.16
N ASN A 978 -26.70 -14.84 -39.73
CA ASN A 978 -26.09 -15.92 -40.56
C ASN A 978 -24.71 -15.59 -41.16
N GLN A 979 -24.03 -14.56 -40.66
CA GLN A 979 -22.65 -14.24 -41.00
C GLN A 979 -21.72 -14.54 -39.83
N THR A 980 -20.62 -15.24 -40.10
CA THR A 980 -19.54 -15.46 -39.13
C THR A 980 -18.70 -14.20 -39.00
N LEU A 981 -18.53 -13.72 -37.77
CA LEU A 981 -17.73 -12.56 -37.40
C LEU A 981 -16.73 -12.94 -36.29
N LEU A 982 -15.71 -12.10 -36.10
CA LEU A 982 -14.76 -12.21 -34.99
C LEU A 982 -14.86 -10.98 -34.09
N ALA A 983 -14.93 -11.18 -32.78
CA ALA A 983 -14.74 -10.15 -31.77
C ALA A 983 -13.34 -10.29 -31.17
N THR A 984 -12.62 -9.17 -31.03
CA THR A 984 -11.25 -9.15 -30.48
C THR A 984 -11.14 -8.08 -29.40
N THR A 985 -10.37 -8.34 -28.36
CA THR A 985 -10.15 -7.44 -27.22
C THR A 985 -8.67 -7.08 -27.08
N SER A 986 -8.36 -5.95 -26.45
CA SER A 986 -7.00 -5.42 -26.43
C SER A 986 -6.71 -4.53 -25.24
N ASP A 987 -5.41 -4.34 -24.96
CA ASP A 987 -4.86 -3.31 -24.07
C ASP A 987 -5.23 -1.89 -24.48
N ASP A 988 -5.67 -1.67 -25.73
CA ASP A 988 -6.16 -0.37 -26.18
C ASP A 988 -7.55 0.02 -25.64
N GLU A 989 -8.06 -0.72 -24.66
CA GLU A 989 -9.36 -0.56 -24.00
C GLU A 989 -10.57 -0.77 -24.94
N THR A 990 -10.33 -1.29 -26.16
CA THR A 990 -11.39 -1.47 -27.16
C THR A 990 -11.70 -2.93 -27.48
N ILE A 991 -12.94 -3.16 -27.90
CA ILE A 991 -13.33 -4.39 -28.57
C ILE A 991 -13.58 -4.09 -30.04
N ARG A 992 -13.10 -4.94 -30.95
CA ARG A 992 -13.30 -4.75 -32.39
C ARG A 992 -14.00 -5.94 -33.02
N ILE A 993 -14.92 -5.64 -33.92
CA ILE A 993 -15.68 -6.64 -34.68
C ILE A 993 -15.15 -6.69 -36.11
N TRP A 994 -14.80 -7.87 -36.58
CA TRP A 994 -14.18 -8.10 -37.88
C TRP A 994 -14.98 -9.08 -38.71
N ASP A 995 -15.00 -8.86 -40.01
CA ASP A 995 -15.41 -9.87 -40.97
C ASP A 995 -14.19 -10.67 -41.42
N PRO A 996 -14.09 -11.97 -41.06
CA PRO A 996 -12.95 -12.80 -41.40
C PRO A 996 -12.83 -13.08 -42.91
N ARG A 997 -13.90 -12.90 -43.70
CA ARG A 997 -13.87 -13.13 -45.15
C ARG A 997 -13.22 -11.98 -45.90
N THR A 998 -13.47 -10.74 -45.47
CA THR A 998 -12.97 -9.54 -46.14
C THR A 998 -11.77 -8.92 -45.43
N GLY A 999 -11.59 -9.24 -44.15
CA GLY A 999 -10.62 -8.61 -43.26
C GLY A 999 -11.00 -7.20 -42.84
N HIS A 1000 -12.22 -6.73 -43.18
CA HIS A 1000 -12.68 -5.41 -42.79
C HIS A 1000 -13.14 -5.38 -41.32
N GLN A 1001 -12.82 -4.27 -40.66
CA GLN A 1001 -13.36 -3.94 -39.35
C GLN A 1001 -14.76 -3.36 -39.52
N HIS A 1002 -15.76 -3.96 -38.87
CA HIS A 1002 -17.14 -3.46 -38.84
C HIS A 1002 -17.34 -2.38 -37.77
N HIS A 1003 -16.89 -2.65 -36.54
CA HIS A 1003 -17.16 -1.77 -35.39
C HIS A 1003 -15.96 -1.70 -34.43
N THR A 1004 -15.87 -0.58 -33.72
CA THR A 1004 -15.09 -0.43 -32.49
C THR A 1004 -16.06 -0.15 -31.34
N LEU A 1005 -16.05 -1.03 -30.36
CA LEU A 1005 -16.76 -0.93 -29.10
C LEU A 1005 -15.82 -0.26 -28.10
N LYS A 1006 -16.30 0.79 -27.45
CA LYS A 1006 -15.58 1.53 -26.41
C LYS A 1006 -16.45 1.58 -25.17
N GLY A 1007 -15.83 1.47 -24.00
CA GLY A 1007 -16.54 1.57 -22.73
C GLY A 1007 -15.64 1.25 -21.55
N HIS A 1008 -14.85 0.18 -21.66
CA HIS A 1008 -13.85 -0.18 -20.66
C HIS A 1008 -12.82 0.94 -20.47
N THR A 1009 -12.28 1.02 -19.25
CA THR A 1009 -11.26 2.02 -18.85
C THR A 1009 -9.94 1.37 -18.45
N GLY A 1010 -9.70 0.15 -18.93
CA GLY A 1010 -8.51 -0.66 -18.70
C GLY A 1010 -8.41 -1.72 -19.79
N SER A 1011 -7.34 -2.53 -19.75
CA SER A 1011 -7.14 -3.60 -20.74
C SER A 1011 -8.36 -4.53 -20.78
N VAL A 1012 -8.77 -4.95 -21.97
CA VAL A 1012 -9.89 -5.88 -22.15
C VAL A 1012 -9.34 -7.30 -22.37
N ASN A 1013 -9.48 -8.14 -21.35
CA ASN A 1013 -8.75 -9.39 -21.23
C ASN A 1013 -9.44 -10.55 -21.96
N ALA A 1014 -10.77 -10.62 -21.93
CA ALA A 1014 -11.50 -11.69 -22.60
C ALA A 1014 -12.81 -11.24 -23.25
N VAL A 1015 -13.28 -12.05 -24.20
CA VAL A 1015 -14.57 -11.92 -24.86
C VAL A 1015 -15.23 -13.29 -25.04
N CYS A 1016 -16.53 -13.37 -24.75
CA CYS A 1016 -17.34 -14.56 -24.98
C CYS A 1016 -18.66 -14.17 -25.65
N ALA A 1017 -18.99 -14.83 -26.76
CA ALA A 1017 -20.31 -14.70 -27.38
C ALA A 1017 -21.30 -15.67 -26.75
N PHE A 1018 -22.54 -15.22 -26.57
CA PHE A 1018 -23.62 -16.07 -26.02
C PHE A 1018 -24.97 -15.68 -26.59
N THR A 1019 -25.96 -16.55 -26.42
CA THR A 1019 -27.34 -16.28 -26.84
C THR A 1019 -28.23 -16.12 -25.63
N LEU A 1020 -28.98 -15.01 -25.59
CA LEU A 1020 -30.01 -14.73 -24.60
C LEU A 1020 -31.26 -14.25 -25.33
N ASP A 1021 -32.41 -14.87 -25.06
CA ASP A 1021 -33.69 -14.51 -25.69
C ASP A 1021 -33.65 -14.51 -27.23
N ASN A 1022 -32.96 -15.49 -27.82
CA ASN A 1022 -32.70 -15.63 -29.26
C ASN A 1022 -31.90 -14.48 -29.89
N GLN A 1023 -31.20 -13.67 -29.07
CA GLN A 1023 -30.30 -12.62 -29.53
C GLN A 1023 -28.84 -13.01 -29.21
N THR A 1024 -27.95 -12.81 -30.19
CA THR A 1024 -26.51 -12.94 -29.97
C THR A 1024 -25.98 -11.71 -29.23
N LEU A 1025 -25.32 -11.94 -28.10
CA LEU A 1025 -24.69 -10.94 -27.24
C LEU A 1025 -23.19 -11.26 -27.10
N LEU A 1026 -22.42 -10.26 -26.67
CA LEU A 1026 -21.01 -10.44 -26.28
C LEU A 1026 -20.86 -10.07 -24.81
N ALA A 1027 -20.14 -10.87 -24.04
CA ALA A 1027 -19.64 -10.50 -22.72
C ALA A 1027 -18.13 -10.21 -22.82
N THR A 1028 -17.66 -9.13 -22.21
CA THR A 1028 -16.24 -8.74 -22.19
C THR A 1028 -15.79 -8.46 -20.77
N THR A 1029 -14.54 -8.74 -20.45
CA THR A 1029 -13.95 -8.54 -19.12
C THR A 1029 -12.69 -7.70 -19.19
N SER A 1030 -12.36 -6.99 -18.12
CA SER A 1030 -11.27 -6.02 -18.13
C SER A 1030 -10.61 -5.83 -16.76
N ASP A 1031 -9.40 -5.27 -16.80
CA ASP A 1031 -8.66 -4.75 -15.64
C ASP A 1031 -9.42 -3.65 -14.89
N ASP A 1032 -10.41 -3.00 -15.52
CA ASP A 1032 -11.31 -2.06 -14.86
C ASP A 1032 -12.31 -2.72 -13.88
N LYS A 1033 -12.13 -4.02 -13.62
CA LYS A 1033 -12.92 -4.85 -12.69
C LYS A 1033 -14.37 -5.06 -13.13
N SER A 1034 -14.69 -4.71 -14.36
CA SER A 1034 -16.04 -4.79 -14.91
C SER A 1034 -16.19 -5.93 -15.92
N ILE A 1035 -17.42 -6.44 -16.00
CA ILE A 1035 -17.86 -7.32 -17.08
C ILE A 1035 -18.94 -6.58 -17.86
N ARG A 1036 -18.76 -6.37 -19.16
CA ARG A 1036 -19.75 -5.66 -19.99
C ARG A 1036 -20.46 -6.59 -20.93
N ILE A 1037 -21.77 -6.40 -21.06
CA ILE A 1037 -22.62 -7.13 -21.99
C ILE A 1037 -23.01 -6.20 -23.13
N TRP A 1038 -22.73 -6.63 -24.35
CA TRP A 1038 -23.00 -5.87 -25.56
C TRP A 1038 -24.11 -6.52 -26.39
N SER A 1039 -25.01 -5.69 -26.89
CA SER A 1039 -26.10 -6.10 -27.78
C SER A 1039 -26.08 -5.34 -29.10
N THR A 1040 -26.65 -5.93 -30.15
CA THR A 1040 -26.86 -5.22 -31.42
C THR A 1040 -28.27 -4.64 -31.47
N GLU A 1041 -28.38 -3.35 -31.74
CA GLU A 1041 -29.65 -2.68 -32.03
C GLU A 1041 -29.80 -2.46 -33.53
N ALA A 1042 -31.03 -2.51 -34.04
CA ALA A 1042 -31.32 -2.10 -35.42
C ALA A 1042 -31.38 -0.56 -35.48
N ALA A 1043 -30.69 0.07 -36.42
CA ALA A 1043 -30.90 1.49 -36.68
C ALA A 1043 -32.36 1.73 -37.08
N VAL A 1044 -33.04 2.59 -36.31
CA VAL A 1044 -34.43 3.02 -36.51
C VAL A 1044 -34.55 3.92 -37.73
#